data_AF-A0A068Y7B3-F1
#
_entry.id   AF-A0A068Y7B3-F1
#
_cell.length_a   1.000
_cell.length_b   1.000
_cell.length_c   1.000
_cell.angle_alpha   90.00
_cell.angle_beta   90.00
_cell.angle_gamma   90.00
#
_symmetry.space_group_name_H-M   'P 1'
#
loop_
_entity.id
_entity.type
_entity.pdbx_description
1 polymer ?
#
loop_
_entity_poly.entity_id
_entity_poly.type
_entity_poly.pdbx_seq_one_letter_code
_entity_poly.pdbx_strand_id
1 'polypeptide(L)'
;MRESGAQSFAWNQINNNLLCYCNNGTLYVVVDDCVCHQQPMEGIVISFNGASVYCISERTVRSVDVQLAQAMYYYLSAGRLQEAYRIACLGVAESDWRELGKVALLSMELQIAQSAFIQLGDYFYLTYIQQLNAYRRRGAVQEPASTLAPTETLLIEAELACYQGNYNEAVKAFKKANHLDRVLGLYVDLRRFAEAKEALVLAAGDGRAHFDQKSQDATRFLLTKHAEWARTTKDYRAAAVMFIEVGDFAAAAELAVEHGWVDVLLEISRKIDKGDRISLDLCAKKLAHFGEYAFAADCYARMGDIGSQVDILIKAGKWNELLSLVQEYPEFTRRVYLPYAQWLAENDDFEEAQAAFAQAGLAKEAVNFLEELASCAVFESRFNDASWYYWKLSRQCAEVAKKADDMRAKRNNLKRFEVFSKLADLYYVYNNIHQYMNDPFAAHMPEAYLNMARYLLNRMGKDEIEGISKVNILCTLAKNSSTLHAFKLARCAFDRLQTLRIKEPLRRIVELQTLAIRATPLQDSEDVTIVCYRCSNTTSMLQSDNRCINCKAPFIYSFLSFDILPLVEFIPDPELTEEEVAECIRIDSPARREAVPEGLSCDDKALDAERDVFAEKLVNFNLGSDKYQPVVLDAKSLRAIPSSEIIILDPGYPMRKLFFKNVLPEVGVTCCKSCNKLFQKEDYQVLLLQKHQCPFCRCGADG
;
A
#
# COMPACT_ATOMS: atom_id res chain seq x y z
N MET A 1 12.85 85.21 -56.76
CA MET A 1 11.45 85.31 -57.24
C MET A 1 11.13 86.65 -57.92
N ARG A 2 10.42 86.64 -59.07
CA ARG A 2 9.72 87.80 -59.63
C ARG A 2 8.22 87.57 -59.47
N GLU A 3 7.67 87.93 -58.31
CA GLU A 3 6.22 87.88 -58.12
C GLU A 3 5.59 89.25 -58.38
N SER A 4 4.71 89.30 -59.38
CA SER A 4 3.95 90.50 -59.72
C SER A 4 2.85 90.73 -58.68
N GLY A 5 3.03 91.71 -57.80
CA GLY A 5 1.99 92.12 -56.83
C GLY A 5 2.39 92.05 -55.35
N ALA A 6 3.64 91.70 -55.01
CA ALA A 6 4.10 91.73 -53.62
C ALA A 6 4.11 93.18 -53.09
N GLN A 7 3.33 93.44 -52.03
CA GLN A 7 3.21 94.77 -51.42
C GLN A 7 4.36 95.09 -50.46
N SER A 8 4.89 94.06 -49.79
CA SER A 8 6.01 94.15 -48.86
C SER A 8 6.69 92.80 -48.71
N PHE A 9 7.97 92.80 -48.36
CA PHE A 9 8.75 91.60 -48.08
C PHE A 9 9.73 91.85 -46.94
N ALA A 10 10.05 90.80 -46.20
CA ALA A 10 11.09 90.82 -45.18
C ALA A 10 11.82 89.47 -45.15
N TRP A 11 13.15 89.53 -45.13
CA TRP A 11 14.00 88.38 -44.87
C TRP A 11 14.00 88.07 -43.38
N ASN A 12 14.05 86.78 -43.02
CA ASN A 12 14.18 86.38 -41.64
C ASN A 12 15.55 86.80 -41.10
N GLN A 13 15.55 87.50 -39.97
CA GLN A 13 16.77 88.02 -39.36
C GLN A 13 17.71 86.92 -38.84
N ILE A 14 17.19 85.71 -38.58
CA ILE A 14 17.97 84.57 -38.06
C ILE A 14 18.43 83.63 -39.18
N ASN A 15 17.60 83.43 -40.21
CA ASN A 15 17.92 82.53 -41.32
C ASN A 15 17.67 83.20 -42.68
N ASN A 16 18.75 83.55 -43.37
CA ASN A 16 18.71 84.26 -44.64
C ASN A 16 18.02 83.49 -45.78
N ASN A 17 17.77 82.18 -45.63
CA ASN A 17 17.08 81.38 -46.65
C ASN A 17 15.55 81.48 -46.54
N LEU A 18 15.03 82.13 -45.48
CA LEU A 18 13.61 82.34 -45.27
C LEU A 18 13.20 83.76 -45.65
N LEU A 19 12.28 83.86 -46.61
CA LEU A 19 11.66 85.10 -47.06
C LEU A 19 10.17 85.05 -46.76
N CYS A 20 9.62 86.15 -46.25
CA CYS A 20 8.17 86.32 -46.22
C CYS A 20 7.75 87.54 -47.04
N TYR A 21 6.59 87.47 -47.68
CA TYR A 21 6.00 88.59 -48.40
C TYR A 21 4.47 88.56 -48.30
N CYS A 22 3.86 89.73 -48.45
CA CYS A 22 2.40 89.88 -48.47
C CYS A 22 1.91 90.20 -49.88
N ASN A 23 0.90 89.48 -50.34
CA ASN A 23 0.19 89.72 -51.60
C ASN A 23 -1.32 89.58 -51.36
N ASN A 24 -2.09 90.62 -51.70
CA ASN A 24 -3.55 90.66 -51.62
C ASN A 24 -4.14 90.14 -50.28
N GLY A 25 -3.60 90.59 -49.14
CA GLY A 25 -4.11 90.20 -47.81
C GLY A 25 -3.75 88.77 -47.38
N THR A 26 -2.73 88.17 -48.00
CA THR A 26 -2.21 86.85 -47.64
C THR A 26 -0.69 86.92 -47.46
N LEU A 27 -0.21 86.35 -46.37
CA LEU A 27 1.20 86.14 -46.06
C LEU A 27 1.68 84.84 -46.69
N TYR A 28 2.80 84.91 -47.40
CA TYR A 28 3.51 83.77 -47.96
C TYR A 28 4.90 83.68 -47.35
N VAL A 29 5.32 82.47 -47.00
CA VAL A 29 6.70 82.19 -46.57
C VAL A 29 7.36 81.24 -47.55
N VAL A 30 8.56 81.61 -47.98
CA VAL A 30 9.33 80.98 -49.04
C VAL A 30 10.69 80.56 -48.52
N VAL A 31 11.12 79.37 -48.94
CA VAL A 31 12.44 78.80 -48.70
C VAL A 31 13.06 78.45 -50.04
N ASP A 32 14.24 78.97 -50.37
CA ASP A 32 15.00 78.62 -51.58
C ASP A 32 14.13 78.48 -52.87
N ASP A 33 13.22 79.43 -53.08
CA ASP A 33 12.24 79.51 -54.17
C ASP A 33 10.96 78.62 -54.08
N CYS A 34 10.75 77.89 -52.98
CA CYS A 34 9.52 77.12 -52.71
C CYS A 34 8.61 77.81 -51.69
N VAL A 35 7.33 78.01 -52.01
CA VAL A 35 6.31 78.49 -51.06
C VAL A 35 5.99 77.37 -50.07
N CYS A 36 6.36 77.55 -48.81
CA CYS A 36 6.22 76.56 -47.76
C CYS A 36 5.00 76.79 -46.86
N HIS A 37 4.53 78.04 -46.73
CA HIS A 37 3.39 78.38 -45.89
C HIS A 37 2.60 79.55 -46.48
N GLN A 38 1.27 79.48 -46.34
CA GLN A 38 0.35 80.52 -46.77
C GLN A 38 -0.72 80.74 -45.68
N GLN A 39 -0.92 81.99 -45.27
CA GLN A 39 -1.90 82.33 -44.23
C GLN A 39 -2.56 83.69 -44.55
N PRO A 40 -3.88 83.84 -44.42
CA PRO A 40 -4.53 85.13 -44.56
C PRO A 40 -4.03 86.10 -43.47
N MET A 41 -3.68 87.32 -43.87
CA MET A 41 -3.13 88.34 -42.98
C MET A 41 -3.53 89.74 -43.46
N GLU A 42 -4.08 90.53 -42.55
CA GLU A 42 -4.37 91.95 -42.80
C GLU A 42 -3.16 92.82 -42.43
N GLY A 43 -2.70 93.65 -43.38
CA GLY A 43 -1.63 94.62 -43.17
C GLY A 43 -0.38 94.39 -44.02
N ILE A 44 0.67 95.16 -43.72
CA ILE A 44 1.94 95.18 -44.45
C ILE A 44 3.01 94.54 -43.55
N VAL A 45 3.86 93.67 -44.11
CA VAL A 45 4.96 93.02 -43.39
C VAL A 45 6.09 94.02 -43.16
N ILE A 46 6.55 94.15 -41.92
CA ILE A 46 7.67 95.02 -41.53
C ILE A 46 8.94 94.20 -41.33
N SER A 47 8.85 93.11 -40.58
CA SER A 47 10.01 92.31 -40.22
C SER A 47 9.63 90.85 -39.97
N PHE A 48 10.62 89.97 -40.13
CA PHE A 48 10.48 88.55 -39.86
C PHE A 48 11.62 88.12 -38.95
N ASN A 49 11.30 87.56 -37.79
CA ASN A 49 12.28 87.13 -36.82
C ASN A 49 11.86 85.79 -36.21
N GLY A 50 12.70 84.75 -36.33
CA GLY A 50 12.37 83.41 -35.83
C GLY A 50 11.16 82.82 -36.54
N ALA A 51 10.16 82.39 -35.78
CA ALA A 51 8.86 81.95 -36.32
C ALA A 51 7.81 83.08 -36.41
N SER A 52 8.13 84.31 -35.97
CA SER A 52 7.16 85.40 -35.86
C SER A 52 7.36 86.47 -36.94
N VAL A 53 6.30 86.76 -37.68
CA VAL A 53 6.23 87.84 -38.67
C VAL A 53 5.51 89.03 -38.05
N TYR A 54 6.14 90.20 -38.08
CA TYR A 54 5.55 91.44 -37.58
C TYR A 54 4.95 92.24 -38.72
N CYS A 55 3.66 92.53 -38.62
CA CYS A 55 2.91 93.30 -39.60
C CYS A 55 2.25 94.54 -38.97
N ILE A 56 2.02 95.58 -39.77
CA ILE A 56 1.28 96.78 -39.37
C ILE A 56 -0.08 96.84 -40.05
N SER A 57 -1.12 96.99 -39.23
CA SER A 57 -2.49 97.23 -39.68
C SER A 57 -3.10 98.39 -38.90
N GLU A 58 -3.64 99.38 -39.62
CA GLU A 58 -4.44 100.51 -39.10
C GLU A 58 -3.89 101.19 -37.81
N ARG A 59 -2.55 101.35 -37.73
CA ARG A 59 -1.73 101.94 -36.63
C ARG A 59 -1.31 101.02 -35.48
N THR A 60 -1.55 99.71 -35.56
CA THR A 60 -1.06 98.73 -34.58
C THR A 60 -0.09 97.72 -35.20
N VAL A 61 1.00 97.40 -34.50
CA VAL A 61 1.92 96.31 -34.89
C VAL A 61 1.40 95.01 -34.29
N ARG A 62 1.14 94.01 -35.14
CA ARG A 62 0.71 92.67 -34.75
C ARG A 62 1.82 91.67 -35.05
N SER A 63 1.93 90.65 -34.21
CA SER A 63 2.81 89.49 -34.43
C SER A 63 1.96 88.33 -34.93
N VAL A 64 2.37 87.69 -36.02
CA VAL A 64 1.74 86.50 -36.60
C VAL A 64 2.77 85.38 -36.58
N ASP A 65 2.46 84.29 -35.91
CA ASP A 65 3.34 83.12 -35.84
C ASP A 65 3.12 82.23 -37.06
N VAL A 66 4.22 81.85 -37.71
CA VAL A 66 4.23 81.04 -38.92
C VAL A 66 4.70 79.62 -38.61
N GLN A 67 4.02 78.63 -39.21
CA GLN A 67 4.44 77.23 -39.11
C GLN A 67 5.57 76.91 -40.09
N LEU A 68 6.77 76.65 -39.56
CA LEU A 68 7.97 76.35 -40.35
C LEU A 68 8.18 74.85 -40.65
N ALA A 69 7.23 73.98 -40.27
CA ALA A 69 7.35 72.53 -40.45
C ALA A 69 7.57 72.13 -41.92
N GLN A 70 6.78 72.70 -42.84
CA GLN A 70 6.88 72.39 -44.26
C GLN A 70 8.24 72.78 -44.86
N ALA A 71 8.83 73.87 -44.37
CA ALA A 71 10.15 74.31 -44.75
C ALA A 71 11.24 73.33 -44.27
N MET A 72 11.09 72.78 -43.06
CA MET A 72 11.96 71.74 -42.54
C MET A 72 11.86 70.45 -43.38
N TYR A 73 10.65 69.99 -43.70
CA TYR A 73 10.44 68.78 -44.52
C TYR A 73 11.00 68.91 -45.93
N TYR A 74 10.98 70.12 -46.52
CA TYR A 74 11.65 70.39 -47.79
C TYR A 74 13.14 70.06 -47.70
N TYR A 75 13.85 70.58 -46.69
CA TYR A 75 15.27 70.29 -46.49
C TYR A 75 15.55 68.84 -46.10
N LEU A 76 14.67 68.20 -45.33
CA LEU A 76 14.77 66.77 -45.02
C LEU A 76 14.70 65.91 -46.30
N SER A 77 13.73 66.20 -47.18
CA SER A 77 13.58 65.47 -48.45
C SER A 77 14.75 65.67 -49.41
N ALA A 78 15.42 66.83 -49.34
CA ALA A 78 16.62 67.15 -50.09
C ALA A 78 17.93 66.59 -49.45
N GLY A 79 17.84 65.91 -48.29
CA GLY A 79 18.99 65.39 -47.56
C GLY A 79 19.86 66.45 -46.88
N ARG A 80 19.41 67.71 -46.81
CA ARG A 80 20.15 68.84 -46.23
C ARG A 80 19.84 69.01 -44.74
N LEU A 81 20.38 68.10 -43.94
CA LEU A 81 20.04 67.97 -42.51
C LEU A 81 20.47 69.16 -41.65
N GLN A 82 21.58 69.83 -41.98
CA GLN A 82 22.02 71.03 -41.28
C GLN A 82 21.06 72.20 -41.48
N GLU A 83 20.52 72.36 -42.69
CA GLU A 83 19.55 73.40 -43.02
C GLU A 83 18.20 73.10 -42.35
N ALA A 84 17.78 71.82 -42.36
CA ALA A 84 16.60 71.37 -41.63
C ALA A 84 16.71 71.63 -40.12
N TYR A 85 17.87 71.35 -39.51
CA TYR A 85 18.13 71.64 -38.09
C TYR A 85 18.07 73.14 -37.76
N ARG A 86 18.64 73.98 -38.62
CA ARG A 86 18.55 75.45 -38.45
C ARG A 86 17.11 75.94 -38.49
N ILE A 87 16.30 75.43 -39.41
CA ILE A 87 14.86 75.72 -39.43
C ILE A 87 14.20 75.19 -38.15
N ALA A 88 14.59 74.00 -37.69
CA ALA A 88 14.01 73.43 -36.50
C ALA A 88 14.20 74.28 -35.24
N CYS A 89 15.41 74.86 -35.09
CA CYS A 89 15.72 75.81 -34.02
C CYS A 89 14.87 77.08 -34.01
N LEU A 90 14.24 77.46 -35.13
CA LEU A 90 13.39 78.65 -35.20
C LEU A 90 12.01 78.45 -34.58
N GLY A 91 11.57 77.20 -34.44
CA GLY A 91 10.28 76.83 -33.85
C GLY A 91 9.50 75.86 -34.73
N VAL A 92 9.50 74.58 -34.36
CA VAL A 92 8.64 73.52 -34.92
C VAL A 92 8.08 72.67 -33.79
N ALA A 93 7.06 71.88 -34.09
CA ALA A 93 6.47 70.98 -33.13
C ALA A 93 7.46 69.88 -32.69
N GLU A 94 7.25 69.33 -31.49
CA GLU A 94 8.04 68.20 -30.98
C GLU A 94 7.99 66.97 -31.90
N SER A 95 6.87 66.75 -32.60
CA SER A 95 6.75 65.68 -33.61
C SER A 95 7.75 65.83 -34.74
N ASP A 96 7.96 67.06 -35.20
CA ASP A 96 8.84 67.41 -36.31
C ASP A 96 10.31 67.31 -35.89
N TRP A 97 10.63 67.74 -34.67
CA TRP A 97 11.93 67.51 -34.05
C TRP A 97 12.27 66.01 -33.94
N ARG A 98 11.26 65.18 -33.65
CA ARG A 98 11.45 63.73 -33.54
C ARG A 98 11.72 63.10 -34.91
N GLU A 99 11.02 63.53 -35.96
CA GLU A 99 11.29 63.07 -37.32
C GLU A 99 12.65 63.54 -37.85
N LEU A 100 13.04 64.79 -37.59
CA LEU A 100 14.40 65.28 -37.87
C LEU A 100 15.45 64.43 -37.15
N GLY A 101 15.24 64.13 -35.87
CA GLY A 101 16.13 63.28 -35.07
C GLY A 101 16.25 61.87 -35.64
N LYS A 102 15.14 61.25 -36.07
CA LYS A 102 15.13 59.92 -36.70
C LYS A 102 15.85 59.90 -38.05
N VAL A 103 15.52 60.84 -38.94
CA VAL A 103 16.15 60.93 -40.27
C VAL A 103 17.65 61.21 -40.11
N ALA A 104 18.05 62.08 -39.19
CA ALA A 104 19.45 62.33 -38.86
C ALA A 104 20.15 61.08 -38.30
N LEU A 105 19.46 60.28 -37.48
CA LEU A 105 20.01 59.05 -36.95
C LEU A 105 20.21 57.98 -38.04
N LEU A 106 19.22 57.79 -38.91
CA LEU A 106 19.25 56.84 -40.03
C LEU A 106 20.31 57.21 -41.08
N SER A 107 20.52 58.51 -41.30
CA SER A 107 21.59 59.03 -42.15
C SER A 107 22.95 59.09 -41.46
N MET A 108 23.06 58.64 -40.20
CA MET A 108 24.28 58.61 -39.39
C MET A 108 24.89 59.98 -39.05
N GLU A 109 24.12 61.05 -39.14
CA GLU A 109 24.44 62.40 -38.65
C GLU A 109 24.15 62.50 -37.14
N LEU A 110 24.96 61.78 -36.36
CA LEU A 110 24.76 61.58 -34.92
C LEU A 110 24.79 62.89 -34.11
N GLN A 111 25.48 63.93 -34.59
CA GLN A 111 25.53 65.23 -33.93
C GLN A 111 24.17 65.94 -34.02
N ILE A 112 23.55 65.94 -35.20
CA ILE A 112 22.24 66.54 -35.43
C ILE A 112 21.18 65.73 -34.69
N ALA A 113 21.23 64.39 -34.78
CA ALA A 113 20.34 63.51 -34.03
C ALA A 113 20.44 63.76 -32.52
N GLN A 114 21.66 63.83 -31.96
CA GLN A 114 21.87 64.10 -30.55
C GLN A 114 21.28 65.46 -30.15
N SER A 115 21.50 66.50 -30.95
CA SER A 115 20.96 67.83 -30.67
C SER A 115 19.43 67.87 -30.72
N ALA A 116 18.80 67.14 -31.65
CA ALA A 116 17.35 67.03 -31.76
C ALA A 116 16.75 66.29 -30.54
N PHE A 117 17.35 65.17 -30.12
CA PHE A 117 16.86 64.41 -28.97
C PHE A 117 17.21 65.05 -27.61
N ILE A 118 18.23 65.91 -27.53
CA ILE A 118 18.47 66.78 -26.36
C ILE A 118 17.32 67.78 -26.21
N GLN A 119 16.88 68.40 -27.32
CA GLN A 119 15.77 69.35 -27.30
C GLN A 119 14.45 68.67 -26.88
N LEU A 120 14.23 67.42 -27.32
CA LEU A 120 13.06 66.63 -26.93
C LEU A 120 13.13 66.06 -25.50
N GLY A 121 14.30 66.06 -24.86
CA GLY A 121 14.50 65.39 -23.57
C GLY A 121 14.37 63.86 -23.63
N ASP A 122 14.47 63.27 -24.83
CA ASP A 122 14.26 61.84 -25.08
C ASP A 122 15.52 61.03 -24.68
N TYR A 123 15.63 60.71 -23.37
CA TYR A 123 16.80 60.02 -22.80
C TYR A 123 17.15 58.68 -23.47
N PHE A 124 16.14 57.94 -23.95
CA PHE A 124 16.33 56.64 -24.61
C PHE A 124 17.11 56.78 -25.94
N TYR A 125 16.73 57.72 -26.79
CA TYR A 125 17.45 57.96 -28.05
C TYR A 125 18.87 58.49 -27.77
N LEU A 126 19.05 59.29 -26.72
CA LEU A 126 20.38 59.77 -26.32
C LEU A 126 21.30 58.64 -25.84
N THR A 127 20.79 57.73 -25.00
CA THR A 127 21.57 56.55 -24.58
C THR A 127 21.88 55.63 -25.74
N TYR A 128 20.92 55.43 -26.66
CA TYR A 128 21.16 54.66 -27.89
C TYR A 128 22.22 55.31 -28.78
N ILE A 129 22.17 56.63 -29.00
CA ILE A 129 23.20 57.39 -29.74
C ILE A 129 24.56 57.25 -29.06
N GLN A 130 24.63 57.27 -27.73
CA GLN A 130 25.87 57.02 -27.00
C GLN A 130 26.41 55.62 -27.24
N GLN A 131 25.54 54.59 -27.25
CA GLN A 131 25.92 53.21 -27.56
C GLN A 131 26.43 53.07 -29.00
N LEU A 132 25.74 53.67 -29.99
CA LEU A 132 26.18 53.70 -31.38
C LEU A 132 27.51 54.44 -31.55
N ASN A 133 27.70 55.57 -30.87
CA ASN A 133 28.96 56.29 -30.84
C ASN A 133 30.09 55.45 -30.23
N ALA A 134 29.82 54.73 -29.14
CA ALA A 134 30.78 53.84 -28.51
C ALA A 134 31.13 52.65 -29.41
N TYR A 135 30.15 52.09 -30.13
CA TYR A 135 30.35 51.03 -31.11
C TYR A 135 31.21 51.50 -32.28
N ARG A 136 30.95 52.69 -32.82
CA ARG A 136 31.78 53.34 -33.85
C ARG A 136 33.22 53.57 -33.37
N ARG A 137 33.42 54.07 -32.14
CA ARG A 137 34.76 54.28 -31.58
C ARG A 137 35.53 52.97 -31.40
N ARG A 138 34.84 51.85 -31.13
CA ARG A 138 35.45 50.51 -31.04
C ARG A 138 35.77 49.91 -32.42
N GLY A 139 35.00 50.26 -33.46
CA GLY A 139 35.23 49.84 -34.86
C GLY A 139 36.19 50.74 -35.67
N ALA A 140 36.70 51.83 -35.07
CA ALA A 140 37.49 52.86 -35.74
C ALA A 140 38.97 52.47 -35.97
N VAL A 141 39.22 51.44 -36.79
CA VAL A 141 40.50 51.28 -37.52
C VAL A 141 40.32 51.52 -39.03
N GLN A 142 39.12 51.90 -39.50
CA GLN A 142 38.91 52.31 -40.89
C GLN A 142 38.09 53.60 -40.96
N GLU A 143 38.74 54.71 -41.32
CA GLU A 143 38.09 55.93 -41.86
C GLU A 143 37.68 55.70 -43.33
N PRO A 144 37.00 56.66 -43.99
CA PRO A 144 35.65 57.13 -43.75
C PRO A 144 34.78 56.75 -44.96
N ALA A 145 33.96 55.71 -44.84
CA ALA A 145 32.87 55.51 -45.79
C ALA A 145 31.62 56.17 -45.22
N SER A 146 31.18 57.27 -45.83
CA SER A 146 29.95 58.00 -45.52
C SER A 146 28.66 57.21 -45.80
N THR A 147 28.76 55.89 -45.99
CA THR A 147 27.64 54.99 -46.24
C THR A 147 27.90 53.68 -45.50
N LEU A 148 27.08 53.37 -44.49
CA LEU A 148 27.07 52.07 -43.81
C LEU A 148 26.70 50.96 -44.79
N ALA A 149 27.10 49.72 -44.45
CA ALA A 149 26.58 48.55 -45.15
C ALA A 149 25.04 48.52 -44.98
N PRO A 150 24.27 48.17 -46.02
CA PRO A 150 22.82 48.17 -45.98
C PRO A 150 22.23 47.24 -44.90
N THR A 151 23.01 46.29 -44.38
CA THR A 151 22.64 45.41 -43.27
C THR A 151 22.66 46.11 -41.90
N GLU A 152 23.57 47.07 -41.68
CA GLU A 152 23.69 47.79 -40.42
C GLU A 152 22.61 48.86 -40.29
N THR A 153 22.26 49.52 -41.40
CA THR A 153 21.13 50.46 -41.44
C THR A 153 19.82 49.74 -41.14
N LEU A 154 19.60 48.55 -41.69
CA LEU A 154 18.43 47.72 -41.40
C LEU A 154 18.35 47.30 -39.92
N LEU A 155 19.49 47.07 -39.26
CA LEU A 155 19.53 46.72 -37.84
C LEU A 155 19.19 47.92 -36.95
N ILE A 156 19.71 49.10 -37.28
CA ILE A 156 19.36 50.35 -36.62
C ILE A 156 17.87 50.66 -36.83
N GLU A 157 17.36 50.56 -38.06
CA GLU A 157 15.93 50.69 -38.36
C GLU A 157 15.06 49.75 -37.51
N ALA A 158 15.49 48.49 -37.35
CA ALA A 158 14.78 47.51 -36.55
C ALA A 158 14.76 47.87 -35.06
N GLU A 159 15.89 48.30 -34.49
CA GLU A 159 15.99 48.73 -33.09
C GLU A 159 15.15 49.99 -32.84
N LEU A 160 15.15 50.95 -33.77
CA LEU A 160 14.29 52.13 -33.68
C LEU A 160 12.81 51.78 -33.74
N ALA A 161 12.43 50.86 -34.63
CA ALA A 161 11.06 50.38 -34.73
C ALA A 161 10.61 49.67 -33.44
N CYS A 162 11.52 48.94 -32.76
CA CYS A 162 11.26 48.39 -31.43
C CYS A 162 10.99 49.50 -30.39
N TYR A 163 11.81 50.55 -30.36
CA TYR A 163 11.62 51.66 -29.42
C TYR A 163 10.32 52.45 -29.67
N GLN A 164 9.88 52.52 -30.93
CA GLN A 164 8.63 53.20 -31.30
C GLN A 164 7.37 52.36 -31.04
N GLY A 165 7.52 51.08 -30.67
CA GLY A 165 6.42 50.14 -30.53
C GLY A 165 5.92 49.55 -31.86
N ASN A 166 6.58 49.86 -32.97
CA ASN A 166 6.28 49.31 -34.31
C ASN A 166 6.94 47.93 -34.48
N TYR A 167 6.56 46.97 -33.64
CA TYR A 167 7.22 45.66 -33.59
C TYR A 167 7.12 44.87 -34.89
N ASN A 168 6.06 45.04 -35.69
CA ASN A 168 5.90 44.35 -36.97
C ASN A 168 6.91 44.84 -38.02
N GLU A 169 7.28 46.12 -37.99
CA GLU A 169 8.31 46.69 -38.86
C GLU A 169 9.70 46.26 -38.39
N ALA A 170 9.92 46.27 -37.07
CA ALA A 170 11.14 45.75 -36.46
C ALA A 170 11.42 44.29 -36.84
N VAL A 171 10.41 43.42 -36.78
CA VAL A 171 10.53 42.01 -37.19
C VAL A 171 10.87 41.89 -38.68
N LYS A 172 10.24 42.68 -39.56
CA LYS A 172 10.57 42.68 -40.99
C LYS A 172 12.01 43.11 -41.24
N ALA A 173 12.47 44.15 -40.54
CA ALA A 173 13.82 44.66 -40.64
C ALA A 173 14.86 43.66 -40.09
N PHE A 174 14.61 43.04 -38.92
CA PHE A 174 15.48 41.99 -38.37
C PHE A 174 15.54 40.73 -39.24
N LYS A 175 14.42 40.32 -39.86
CA LYS A 175 14.39 39.21 -40.82
C LYS A 175 15.23 39.54 -42.07
N LYS A 176 15.10 40.74 -42.61
CA LYS A 176 15.92 41.22 -43.75
C LYS A 176 17.41 41.30 -43.39
N ALA A 177 17.73 41.67 -42.16
CA ALA A 177 19.09 41.69 -41.63
C ALA A 177 19.62 40.30 -41.22
N ASN A 178 18.83 39.23 -41.41
CA ASN A 178 19.18 37.84 -41.06
C ASN A 178 19.55 37.61 -39.58
N HIS A 179 18.91 38.35 -38.65
CA HIS A 179 19.12 38.25 -37.20
C HIS A 179 17.91 37.61 -36.50
N LEU A 180 17.69 36.31 -36.73
CA LEU A 180 16.54 35.58 -36.18
C LEU A 180 16.56 35.46 -34.65
N ASP A 181 17.73 35.36 -34.02
CA ASP A 181 17.85 35.29 -32.54
C ASP A 181 17.21 36.51 -31.86
N ARG A 182 17.36 37.70 -32.45
CA ARG A 182 16.75 38.93 -31.94
C ARG A 182 15.25 38.97 -32.17
N VAL A 183 14.77 38.38 -33.28
CA VAL A 183 13.33 38.21 -33.55
C VAL A 183 12.71 37.30 -32.50
N LEU A 184 13.39 36.21 -32.13
CA LEU A 184 12.93 35.29 -31.10
C LEU A 184 12.92 35.93 -29.72
N GLY A 185 13.99 36.63 -29.34
CA GLY A 185 14.02 37.43 -28.11
C GLY A 185 12.86 38.43 -28.04
N LEU A 186 12.66 39.19 -29.13
CA LEU A 186 11.55 40.13 -29.24
C LEU A 186 10.19 39.45 -29.10
N TYR A 187 9.97 38.30 -29.72
CA TYR A 187 8.70 37.59 -29.58
C TYR A 187 8.48 37.01 -28.19
N VAL A 188 9.53 36.54 -27.50
CA VAL A 188 9.45 36.09 -26.10
C VAL A 188 9.12 37.27 -25.19
N ASP A 189 9.78 38.42 -25.38
CA ASP A 189 9.54 39.64 -24.60
C ASP A 189 8.10 40.16 -24.81
N LEU A 190 7.61 40.10 -26.06
CA LEU A 190 6.23 40.46 -26.44
C LEU A 190 5.20 39.37 -26.12
N ARG A 191 5.63 38.20 -25.61
CA ARG A 191 4.79 37.03 -25.30
C ARG A 191 4.03 36.45 -26.50
N ARG A 192 4.54 36.68 -27.72
CA ARG A 192 4.02 36.12 -28.97
C ARG A 192 4.62 34.74 -29.22
N PHE A 193 4.38 33.79 -28.30
CA PHE A 193 5.01 32.46 -28.32
C PHE A 193 4.62 31.61 -29.55
N ALA A 194 3.41 31.77 -30.09
CA ALA A 194 2.98 31.07 -31.30
C ALA A 194 3.84 31.47 -32.51
N GLU A 195 4.04 32.77 -32.70
CA GLU A 195 4.87 33.30 -33.80
C GLU A 195 6.35 33.00 -33.61
N ALA A 196 6.82 32.96 -32.36
CA ALA A 196 8.18 32.53 -32.05
C ALA A 196 8.42 31.06 -32.43
N LYS A 197 7.44 30.19 -32.18
CA LYS A 197 7.48 28.77 -32.58
C LYS A 197 7.49 28.62 -34.10
N GLU A 198 6.64 29.37 -34.81
CA GLU A 198 6.64 29.40 -36.27
C GLU A 198 7.97 29.91 -36.85
N ALA A 199 8.55 30.96 -36.25
CA ALA A 199 9.84 31.50 -36.65
C ALA A 199 10.99 30.49 -36.47
N LEU A 200 10.96 29.69 -35.40
CA LEU A 200 11.91 28.59 -35.17
C LEU A 200 11.76 27.45 -36.20
N VAL A 201 10.51 27.08 -36.54
CA VAL A 201 10.24 26.03 -37.54
C VAL A 201 10.69 26.47 -38.93
N LEU A 202 10.44 27.72 -39.31
CA LEU A 202 10.91 28.29 -40.57
C LEU A 202 12.44 28.36 -40.63
N ALA A 203 13.09 28.72 -39.51
CA ALA A 203 14.55 28.73 -39.41
C ALA A 203 15.17 27.32 -39.49
N ALA A 204 14.47 26.29 -39.03
CA ALA A 204 14.88 24.90 -39.12
C ALA A 204 14.70 24.30 -40.54
N GLY A 205 13.76 24.82 -41.33
CA GLY A 205 13.49 24.38 -42.70
C GLY A 205 14.49 24.90 -43.75
N ASP A 206 15.12 26.05 -43.49
CA ASP A 206 16.19 26.60 -44.32
C ASP A 206 17.52 25.90 -43.99
N GLY A 207 17.75 24.73 -44.59
CA GLY A 207 18.85 23.79 -44.32
C GLY A 207 20.29 24.36 -44.31
N ARG A 208 20.65 25.12 -43.27
CA ARG A 208 22.03 25.46 -42.89
C ARG A 208 22.42 24.61 -41.68
N ALA A 209 23.02 23.47 -41.98
CA ALA A 209 23.40 22.38 -41.08
C ALA A 209 24.52 22.69 -40.07
N HIS A 210 24.39 23.78 -39.29
CA HIS A 210 25.31 24.08 -38.18
C HIS A 210 24.61 24.45 -36.86
N PHE A 211 23.32 24.16 -36.74
CA PHE A 211 22.46 24.62 -35.63
C PHE A 211 21.58 23.53 -34.98
N ASP A 212 21.84 22.24 -35.17
CA ASP A 212 20.91 21.19 -34.69
C ASP A 212 20.85 21.02 -33.16
N GLN A 213 21.92 21.35 -32.43
CA GLN A 213 21.90 21.31 -30.95
C GLN A 213 21.35 22.61 -30.35
N LYS A 214 21.71 23.77 -30.92
CA LYS A 214 21.19 25.07 -30.50
C LYS A 214 19.70 25.25 -30.80
N SER A 215 19.15 24.61 -31.84
CA SER A 215 17.73 24.70 -32.19
C SER A 215 16.83 23.95 -31.20
N GLN A 216 17.27 22.78 -30.70
CA GLN A 216 16.57 22.04 -29.65
C GLN A 216 16.64 22.76 -28.30
N ASP A 217 17.78 23.35 -27.97
CA ASP A 217 17.93 24.12 -26.74
C ASP A 217 17.13 25.44 -26.79
N ALA A 218 17.04 26.07 -27.97
CA ALA A 218 16.21 27.25 -28.19
C ALA A 218 14.71 26.93 -28.10
N THR A 219 14.26 25.79 -28.63
CA THR A 219 12.86 25.36 -28.49
C THR A 219 12.52 24.97 -27.06
N ARG A 220 13.41 24.25 -26.35
CA ARG A 220 13.28 23.98 -24.90
C ARG A 220 13.20 25.27 -24.10
N PHE A 221 14.13 26.21 -24.31
CA PHE A 221 14.14 27.51 -23.63
C PHE A 221 12.84 28.30 -23.84
N LEU A 222 12.33 28.31 -25.08
CA LEU A 222 11.07 28.97 -25.40
C LEU A 222 9.89 28.31 -24.66
N LEU A 223 9.81 26.98 -24.67
CA LEU A 223 8.77 26.23 -23.96
C LEU A 223 8.86 26.43 -22.45
N THR A 224 10.06 26.47 -21.85
CA THR A 224 10.25 26.79 -20.43
C THR A 224 9.74 28.18 -20.10
N LYS A 225 10.08 29.20 -20.91
CA LYS A 225 9.60 30.57 -20.70
C LYS A 225 8.09 30.69 -20.88
N HIS A 226 7.53 29.95 -21.83
CA HIS A 226 6.09 29.87 -22.03
C HIS A 226 5.40 29.22 -20.83
N ALA A 227 5.95 28.13 -20.29
CA ALA A 227 5.44 27.45 -19.10
C ALA A 227 5.53 28.32 -17.83
N GLU A 228 6.65 29.00 -17.62
CA GLU A 228 6.84 29.97 -16.53
C GLU A 228 5.80 31.09 -16.60
N TRP A 229 5.54 31.60 -17.80
CA TRP A 229 4.52 32.62 -18.00
C TRP A 229 3.11 32.08 -17.73
N ALA A 230 2.77 30.91 -18.27
CA ALA A 230 1.49 30.24 -18.01
C ALA A 230 1.25 30.05 -16.50
N ARG A 231 2.31 29.75 -15.73
CA ARG A 231 2.29 29.73 -14.26
C ARG A 231 1.96 31.10 -13.66
N THR A 232 2.56 32.19 -14.15
CA THR A 232 2.24 33.55 -13.66
C THR A 232 0.81 33.99 -13.99
N THR A 233 0.24 33.54 -15.11
CA THR A 233 -1.15 33.84 -15.50
C THR A 233 -2.19 32.93 -14.84
N LYS A 234 -1.77 32.03 -13.95
CA LYS A 234 -2.60 31.02 -13.27
C LYS A 234 -3.23 29.97 -14.19
N ASP A 235 -2.68 29.80 -15.39
CA ASP A 235 -3.01 28.65 -16.24
C ASP A 235 -2.04 27.50 -15.94
N TYR A 236 -2.21 26.92 -14.76
CA TYR A 236 -1.28 25.93 -14.22
C TYR A 236 -1.32 24.61 -15.00
N ARG A 237 -2.42 24.30 -15.69
CA ARG A 237 -2.58 23.01 -16.40
C ARG A 237 -1.87 23.06 -17.73
N ALA A 238 -2.00 24.15 -18.46
CA ALA A 238 -1.19 24.40 -19.65
C ALA A 238 0.30 24.45 -19.29
N ALA A 239 0.67 25.11 -18.18
CA ALA A 239 2.04 25.15 -17.69
C ALA A 239 2.60 23.74 -17.42
N ALA A 240 1.85 22.89 -16.72
CA ALA A 240 2.27 21.52 -16.43
C ALA A 240 2.49 20.68 -17.70
N VAL A 241 1.58 20.76 -18.68
CA VAL A 241 1.75 20.07 -19.97
C VAL A 241 2.99 20.56 -20.71
N MET A 242 3.24 21.87 -20.71
CA MET A 242 4.45 22.43 -21.32
C MET A 242 5.73 21.98 -20.60
N PHE A 243 5.75 21.92 -19.27
CA PHE A 243 6.89 21.38 -18.52
C PHE A 243 7.16 19.90 -18.83
N ILE A 244 6.09 19.11 -19.01
CA ILE A 244 6.20 17.72 -19.47
C ILE A 244 6.82 17.63 -20.87
N GLU A 245 6.46 18.53 -21.79
CA GLU A 245 7.04 18.58 -23.14
C GLU A 245 8.52 19.00 -23.13
N VAL A 246 8.92 19.85 -22.19
CA VAL A 246 10.32 20.26 -21.98
C VAL A 246 11.17 19.12 -21.41
N GLY A 247 10.55 18.19 -20.68
CA GLY A 247 11.24 17.16 -19.90
C GLY A 247 11.59 17.59 -18.48
N ASP A 248 11.07 18.73 -18.01
CA ASP A 248 11.21 19.15 -16.61
C ASP A 248 10.07 18.55 -15.78
N PHE A 249 10.23 17.26 -15.46
CA PHE A 249 9.22 16.50 -14.71
C PHE A 249 9.08 16.95 -13.26
N ALA A 250 10.13 17.52 -12.66
CA ALA A 250 10.09 17.99 -11.28
C ALA A 250 9.15 19.19 -11.12
N ALA A 251 9.32 20.21 -11.96
CA ALA A 251 8.44 21.38 -11.96
C ALA A 251 6.98 21.03 -12.32
N ALA A 252 6.79 20.10 -13.28
CA ALA A 252 5.47 19.61 -13.64
C ALA A 252 4.78 18.86 -12.48
N ALA A 253 5.53 18.01 -11.77
CA ALA A 253 5.02 17.24 -10.63
C ALA A 253 4.65 18.14 -9.44
N GLU A 254 5.45 19.16 -9.15
CA GLU A 254 5.14 20.14 -8.09
C GLU A 254 3.81 20.86 -8.37
N LEU A 255 3.62 21.36 -9.60
CA LEU A 255 2.37 22.01 -10.02
C LEU A 255 1.17 21.06 -9.95
N ALA A 256 1.34 19.81 -10.39
CA ALA A 256 0.28 18.82 -10.33
C ALA A 256 -0.12 18.49 -8.88
N VAL A 257 0.82 18.55 -7.94
CA VAL A 257 0.56 18.32 -6.51
C VAL A 257 -0.20 19.48 -5.87
N GLU A 258 0.19 20.73 -6.15
CA GLU A 258 -0.48 21.91 -5.60
C GLU A 258 -1.97 21.94 -5.96
N HIS A 259 -2.33 21.39 -7.12
CA HIS A 259 -3.70 21.35 -7.64
C HIS A 259 -4.40 20.00 -7.53
N GLY A 260 -3.71 18.94 -7.08
CA GLY A 260 -4.28 17.61 -6.92
C GLY A 260 -4.59 16.87 -8.23
N TRP A 261 -3.82 17.10 -9.29
CA TRP A 261 -4.01 16.46 -10.60
C TRP A 261 -3.33 15.09 -10.69
N VAL A 262 -4.05 14.07 -10.25
CA VAL A 262 -3.59 12.67 -10.29
C VAL A 262 -3.35 12.18 -11.72
N ASP A 263 -4.20 12.56 -12.66
CA ASP A 263 -4.09 12.21 -14.09
C ASP A 263 -2.76 12.67 -14.70
N VAL A 264 -2.37 13.92 -14.43
CA VAL A 264 -1.11 14.51 -14.90
C VAL A 264 0.09 13.81 -14.24
N LEU A 265 0.01 13.47 -12.96
CA LEU A 265 1.06 12.71 -12.26
C LEU A 265 1.26 11.31 -12.83
N LEU A 266 0.20 10.64 -13.28
CA LEU A 266 0.29 9.34 -13.95
C LEU A 266 0.91 9.44 -15.35
N GLU A 267 0.61 10.51 -16.08
CA GLU A 267 1.28 10.77 -17.36
C GLU A 267 2.78 11.05 -17.16
N ILE A 268 3.12 11.83 -16.15
CA ILE A 268 4.51 12.11 -15.77
C ILE A 268 5.22 10.79 -15.41
N SER A 269 4.64 9.97 -14.53
CA SER A 269 5.27 8.72 -14.11
C SER A 269 5.57 7.81 -15.30
N ARG A 270 4.68 7.71 -16.30
CA ARG A 270 4.90 6.92 -17.52
C ARG A 270 6.00 7.48 -18.43
N LYS A 271 6.16 8.80 -18.50
CA LYS A 271 7.13 9.48 -19.37
C LYS A 271 8.54 9.55 -18.79
N ILE A 272 8.71 9.44 -17.46
CA ILE A 272 10.04 9.49 -16.83
C ILE A 272 10.86 8.24 -17.16
N ASP A 273 12.12 8.42 -17.54
CA ASP A 273 13.06 7.33 -17.78
C ASP A 273 13.51 6.64 -16.48
N LYS A 274 13.94 5.38 -16.57
CA LYS A 274 14.42 4.58 -15.42
C LYS A 274 15.67 5.19 -14.73
N GLY A 275 16.42 6.03 -15.44
CA GLY A 275 17.61 6.69 -14.91
C GLY A 275 17.30 7.84 -13.94
N ASP A 276 16.13 8.46 -14.07
CA ASP A 276 15.78 9.70 -13.36
C ASP A 276 15.11 9.42 -12.01
N ARG A 277 15.90 8.85 -11.09
CA ARG A 277 15.44 8.39 -9.78
C ARG A 277 14.86 9.50 -8.91
N ILE A 278 15.35 10.73 -9.03
CA ILE A 278 14.92 11.88 -8.22
C ILE A 278 13.47 12.26 -8.56
N SER A 279 13.17 12.38 -9.86
CA SER A 279 11.84 12.71 -10.37
C SER A 279 10.84 11.58 -10.07
N LEU A 280 11.25 10.31 -10.24
CA LEU A 280 10.41 9.16 -9.89
C LEU A 280 10.10 9.07 -8.40
N ASP A 281 11.08 9.30 -7.52
CA ASP A 281 10.90 9.31 -6.07
C ASP A 281 9.91 10.41 -5.65
N LEU A 282 10.06 11.61 -6.21
CA LEU A 282 9.14 12.71 -5.98
C LEU A 282 7.73 12.32 -6.42
N CYS A 283 7.55 11.81 -7.65
CA CYS A 283 6.25 11.36 -8.14
C CYS A 283 5.65 10.26 -7.26
N ALA A 284 6.43 9.27 -6.83
CA ALA A 284 5.97 8.17 -5.98
C ALA A 284 5.47 8.67 -4.61
N LYS A 285 6.24 9.52 -3.93
CA LYS A 285 5.86 10.14 -2.65
C LYS A 285 4.58 10.94 -2.77
N LYS A 286 4.41 11.65 -3.89
CA LYS A 286 3.25 12.50 -4.13
C LYS A 286 2.00 11.69 -4.49
N LEU A 287 2.13 10.66 -5.33
CA LEU A 287 1.04 9.71 -5.61
C LEU A 287 0.58 8.98 -4.33
N ALA A 288 1.52 8.61 -3.46
CA ALA A 288 1.20 8.02 -2.16
C ALA A 288 0.42 8.98 -1.25
N HIS A 289 0.69 10.29 -1.32
CA HIS A 289 -0.07 11.29 -0.56
C HIS A 289 -1.53 11.42 -1.04
N PHE A 290 -1.79 11.21 -2.33
CA PHE A 290 -3.15 11.21 -2.90
C PHE A 290 -3.89 9.88 -2.71
N GLY A 291 -3.26 8.87 -2.12
CA GLY A 291 -3.87 7.54 -1.89
C GLY A 291 -3.76 6.58 -3.08
N GLU A 292 -3.05 6.96 -4.15
CA GLU A 292 -2.83 6.13 -5.33
C GLU A 292 -1.64 5.18 -5.15
N TYR A 293 -1.79 4.23 -4.22
CA TYR A 293 -0.70 3.36 -3.78
C TYR A 293 -0.22 2.38 -4.84
N ALA A 294 -1.08 1.91 -5.75
CA ALA A 294 -0.70 0.98 -6.82
C ALA A 294 0.34 1.62 -7.76
N PHE A 295 0.07 2.84 -8.22
CA PHE A 295 0.98 3.56 -9.10
C PHE A 295 2.25 4.04 -8.39
N ALA A 296 2.16 4.37 -7.10
CA ALA A 296 3.34 4.69 -6.31
C ALA A 296 4.26 3.47 -6.12
N ALA A 297 3.69 2.28 -5.93
CA ALA A 297 4.44 1.02 -5.88
C ALA A 297 5.12 0.71 -7.22
N ASP A 298 4.44 0.93 -8.35
CA ASP A 298 5.04 0.77 -9.69
C ASP A 298 6.22 1.73 -9.94
N CYS A 299 6.14 2.95 -9.40
CA CYS A 299 7.26 3.91 -9.48
C CYS A 299 8.49 3.39 -8.71
N TYR A 300 8.31 2.89 -7.49
CA TYR A 300 9.41 2.31 -6.72
C TYR A 300 9.95 1.00 -7.31
N ALA A 301 9.08 0.17 -7.90
CA ALA A 301 9.49 -1.02 -8.64
C ALA A 301 10.41 -0.66 -9.82
N ARG A 302 10.07 0.39 -10.57
CA ARG A 302 10.90 0.89 -11.69
C ARG A 302 12.21 1.51 -11.24
N MET A 303 12.25 2.12 -10.07
CA MET A 303 13.49 2.63 -9.45
C MET A 303 14.39 1.51 -8.92
N GLY A 304 13.82 0.36 -8.61
CA GLY A 304 14.48 -0.75 -7.91
C GLY A 304 14.58 -0.55 -6.39
N ASP A 305 13.77 0.35 -5.81
CA ASP A 305 13.71 0.56 -4.35
C ASP A 305 12.61 -0.31 -3.74
N ILE A 306 12.98 -1.56 -3.45
CA ILE A 306 12.08 -2.58 -2.90
C ILE A 306 11.62 -2.22 -1.49
N GLY A 307 12.46 -1.52 -0.70
CA GLY A 307 12.12 -1.16 0.68
C GLY A 307 10.95 -0.19 0.75
N SER A 308 11.01 0.88 -0.06
CA SER A 308 9.93 1.86 -0.16
C SER A 308 8.68 1.29 -0.83
N GLN A 309 8.86 0.37 -1.79
CA GLN A 309 7.75 -0.36 -2.43
C GLN A 309 6.96 -1.19 -1.40
N VAL A 310 7.65 -1.95 -0.54
CA VAL A 310 7.03 -2.75 0.52
C VAL A 310 6.24 -1.87 1.49
N ASP A 311 6.80 -0.75 1.92
CA ASP A 311 6.11 0.17 2.84
C ASP A 311 4.82 0.76 2.26
N ILE A 312 4.81 1.08 0.96
CA ILE A 312 3.61 1.56 0.27
C ILE A 312 2.57 0.44 0.14
N LEU A 313 2.98 -0.76 -0.24
CA LEU A 313 2.05 -1.87 -0.41
C LEU A 313 1.42 -2.31 0.92
N ILE A 314 2.17 -2.23 2.03
CA ILE A 314 1.63 -2.44 3.38
C ILE A 314 0.54 -1.41 3.69
N LYS A 315 0.79 -0.13 3.41
CA LYS A 315 -0.23 0.94 3.57
C LYS A 315 -1.44 0.75 2.67
N ALA A 316 -1.25 0.15 1.50
CA ALA A 316 -2.33 -0.15 0.55
C ALA A 316 -3.15 -1.38 0.92
N GLY A 317 -2.69 -2.22 1.87
CA GLY A 317 -3.32 -3.51 2.18
C GLY A 317 -3.24 -4.53 1.04
N LYS A 318 -2.31 -4.38 0.09
CA LYS A 318 -2.16 -5.27 -1.07
C LYS A 318 -1.28 -6.48 -0.74
N TRP A 319 -1.82 -7.39 0.08
CA TRP A 319 -1.06 -8.54 0.61
C TRP A 319 -0.60 -9.55 -0.46
N ASN A 320 -1.38 -9.77 -1.51
CA ASN A 320 -1.01 -10.74 -2.56
C ASN A 320 0.28 -10.34 -3.30
N GLU A 321 0.41 -9.06 -3.66
CA GLU A 321 1.61 -8.50 -4.31
C GLU A 321 2.80 -8.50 -3.34
N LEU A 322 2.55 -8.27 -2.05
CA LEU A 322 3.58 -8.37 -1.01
C LEU A 322 4.10 -9.80 -0.84
N LEU A 323 3.21 -10.80 -0.82
CA LEU A 323 3.60 -12.20 -0.66
C LEU A 323 4.44 -12.70 -1.85
N SER A 324 4.14 -12.26 -3.08
CA SER A 324 4.99 -12.55 -4.24
C SER A 324 6.36 -11.88 -4.13
N LEU A 325 6.43 -10.63 -3.66
CA LEU A 325 7.69 -9.91 -3.46
C LEU A 325 8.57 -10.56 -2.37
N VAL A 326 7.97 -11.10 -1.31
CA VAL A 326 8.71 -11.78 -0.23
C VAL A 326 9.31 -13.12 -0.71
N GLN A 327 8.65 -13.81 -1.65
CA GLN A 327 9.22 -15.01 -2.27
C GLN A 327 10.47 -14.69 -3.10
N GLU A 328 10.50 -13.53 -3.76
CA GLU A 328 11.67 -13.05 -4.52
C GLU A 328 12.77 -12.48 -3.60
N TYR A 329 12.40 -11.78 -2.53
CA TYR A 329 13.31 -11.10 -1.60
C TYR A 329 13.05 -11.49 -0.13
N PRO A 330 13.65 -12.59 0.36
CA PRO A 330 13.42 -13.10 1.72
C PRO A 330 13.86 -12.16 2.86
N GLU A 331 14.69 -11.15 2.57
CA GLU A 331 15.17 -10.17 3.56
C GLU A 331 14.03 -9.38 4.21
N PHE A 332 12.91 -9.19 3.50
CA PHE A 332 11.76 -8.42 3.98
C PHE A 332 10.68 -9.28 4.66
N THR A 333 10.89 -10.60 4.78
CA THR A 333 9.92 -11.55 5.36
C THR A 333 9.35 -11.05 6.69
N ARG A 334 10.22 -10.71 7.65
CA ARG A 334 9.76 -10.23 8.97
C ARG A 334 8.97 -8.91 8.89
N ARG A 335 9.35 -8.00 7.98
CA ARG A 335 8.74 -6.67 7.84
C ARG A 335 7.34 -6.75 7.22
N VAL A 336 7.10 -7.72 6.35
CA VAL A 336 5.81 -7.95 5.68
C VAL A 336 4.88 -8.82 6.51
N TYR A 337 5.37 -9.95 7.02
CA TYR A 337 4.54 -10.92 7.72
C TYR A 337 4.02 -10.43 9.07
N LEU A 338 4.69 -9.49 9.73
CA LEU A 338 4.20 -8.93 11.00
C LEU A 338 2.91 -8.09 10.81
N PRO A 339 2.88 -7.04 9.97
CA PRO A 339 1.64 -6.33 9.65
C PRO A 339 0.58 -7.24 9.02
N TYR A 340 0.98 -8.20 8.20
CA TYR A 340 0.06 -9.16 7.59
C TYR A 340 -0.62 -10.05 8.64
N ALA A 341 0.12 -10.56 9.62
CA ALA A 341 -0.42 -11.36 10.71
C ALA A 341 -1.39 -10.55 11.59
N GLN A 342 -1.09 -9.28 11.84
CA GLN A 342 -1.98 -8.36 12.57
C GLN A 342 -3.27 -8.12 11.80
N TRP A 343 -3.19 -7.85 10.49
CA TRP A 343 -4.35 -7.67 9.63
C TRP A 343 -5.21 -8.95 9.57
N LEU A 344 -4.60 -10.13 9.48
CA LEU A 344 -5.33 -11.40 9.53
C LEU A 344 -6.04 -11.59 10.88
N ALA A 345 -5.36 -11.25 11.98
CA ALA A 345 -5.96 -11.31 13.32
C ALA A 345 -7.14 -10.34 13.49
N GLU A 346 -7.08 -9.15 12.88
CA GLU A 346 -8.18 -8.17 12.87
C GLU A 346 -9.39 -8.64 12.05
N ASN A 347 -9.20 -9.54 11.07
CA ASN A 347 -10.27 -10.11 10.24
C ASN A 347 -10.77 -11.48 10.72
N ASP A 348 -10.42 -11.90 11.94
CA ASP A 348 -10.77 -13.20 12.53
C ASP A 348 -10.17 -14.45 11.80
N ASP A 349 -9.23 -14.24 10.88
CA ASP A 349 -8.48 -15.32 10.19
C ASP A 349 -7.30 -15.79 11.04
N PHE A 350 -7.63 -16.36 12.21
CA PHE A 350 -6.65 -16.68 13.25
C PHE A 350 -5.63 -17.77 12.86
N GLU A 351 -6.02 -18.69 11.98
CA GLU A 351 -5.14 -19.80 11.55
C GLU A 351 -4.01 -19.28 10.66
N GLU A 352 -4.38 -18.48 9.67
CA GLU A 352 -3.49 -17.78 8.77
C GLU A 352 -2.63 -16.79 9.53
N ALA A 353 -3.21 -16.05 10.50
CA ALA A 353 -2.48 -15.12 11.35
C ALA A 353 -1.36 -15.82 12.12
N GLN A 354 -1.66 -16.98 12.73
CA GLN A 354 -0.68 -17.78 13.44
C GLN A 354 0.44 -18.27 12.50
N ALA A 355 0.08 -18.75 11.31
CA ALA A 355 1.06 -19.18 10.31
C ALA A 355 1.94 -18.01 9.84
N ALA A 356 1.38 -16.82 9.66
CA ALA A 356 2.09 -15.60 9.32
C ALA A 356 3.06 -15.17 10.43
N PHE A 357 2.68 -15.22 11.71
CA PHE A 357 3.60 -14.94 12.83
C PHE A 357 4.77 -15.94 12.87
N ALA A 358 4.52 -17.21 12.55
CA ALA A 358 5.57 -18.22 12.46
C ALA A 358 6.53 -17.92 11.29
N GLN A 359 6.00 -17.52 10.12
CA GLN A 359 6.79 -17.12 8.95
C GLN A 359 7.59 -15.85 9.18
N ALA A 360 7.12 -14.92 10.02
CA ALA A 360 7.87 -13.74 10.46
C ALA A 360 9.08 -14.04 11.36
N GLY A 361 9.27 -15.30 11.78
CA GLY A 361 10.31 -15.70 12.74
C GLY A 361 9.97 -15.36 14.20
N LEU A 362 8.73 -14.95 14.48
CA LEU A 362 8.25 -14.51 15.79
C LEU A 362 7.50 -15.64 16.50
N ALA A 363 8.18 -16.78 16.66
CA ALA A 363 7.58 -17.99 17.23
C ALA A 363 7.05 -17.79 18.67
N LYS A 364 7.65 -16.90 19.46
CA LYS A 364 7.18 -16.59 20.82
C LYS A 364 5.87 -15.79 20.80
N GLU A 365 5.74 -14.82 19.90
CA GLU A 365 4.53 -14.01 19.76
C GLU A 365 3.38 -14.87 19.21
N ALA A 366 3.65 -15.80 18.28
CA ALA A 366 2.67 -16.76 17.81
C ALA A 366 2.09 -17.64 18.94
N VAL A 367 2.94 -18.05 19.91
CA VAL A 367 2.51 -18.84 21.08
C VAL A 367 1.66 -17.99 22.02
N ASN A 368 2.12 -16.77 22.34
CA ASN A 368 1.37 -15.86 23.21
C ASN A 368 0.00 -15.51 22.60
N PHE A 369 -0.05 -15.25 21.30
CA PHE A 369 -1.27 -15.00 20.56
C PHE A 369 -2.25 -16.19 20.66
N LEU A 370 -1.76 -17.42 20.49
CA LEU A 370 -2.59 -18.61 20.69
C LEU A 370 -3.08 -18.80 22.13
N GLU A 371 -2.27 -18.44 23.13
CA GLU A 371 -2.70 -18.48 24.54
C GLU A 371 -3.79 -17.45 24.82
N GLU A 372 -3.65 -16.25 24.28
CA GLU A 372 -4.68 -15.21 24.34
C GLU A 372 -5.97 -15.68 23.67
N LEU A 373 -5.90 -16.21 22.44
CA LEU A 373 -7.08 -16.79 21.76
C LEU A 373 -7.72 -17.94 22.55
N ALA A 374 -6.92 -18.81 23.17
CA ALA A 374 -7.43 -19.86 24.02
C ALA A 374 -8.17 -19.30 25.24
N SER A 375 -7.61 -18.27 25.90
CA SER A 375 -8.24 -17.61 27.04
C SER A 375 -9.54 -16.89 26.66
N CYS A 376 -9.55 -16.18 25.53
CA CYS A 376 -10.73 -15.51 24.99
C CYS A 376 -11.83 -16.52 24.64
N ALA A 377 -11.47 -17.64 23.98
CA ALA A 377 -12.42 -18.70 23.66
C ALA A 377 -13.05 -19.33 24.93
N VAL A 378 -12.29 -19.46 26.03
CA VAL A 378 -12.82 -19.90 27.32
C VAL A 378 -13.79 -18.87 27.90
N PHE A 379 -13.43 -17.57 27.86
CA PHE A 379 -14.28 -16.48 28.36
C PHE A 379 -15.60 -16.37 27.57
N GLU A 380 -15.55 -16.51 26.25
CA GLU A 380 -16.71 -16.50 25.34
C GLU A 380 -17.52 -17.81 25.40
N SER A 381 -17.12 -18.79 26.21
CA SER A 381 -17.74 -20.13 26.28
C SER A 381 -17.67 -20.93 24.98
N ARG A 382 -16.75 -20.60 24.06
CA ARG A 382 -16.43 -21.37 22.84
C ARG A 382 -15.46 -22.51 23.15
N PHE A 383 -15.89 -23.46 23.98
CA PHE A 383 -15.02 -24.51 24.52
C PHE A 383 -14.46 -25.47 23.45
N ASN A 384 -15.16 -25.68 22.34
CA ASN A 384 -14.63 -26.46 21.23
C ASN A 384 -13.38 -25.81 20.60
N ASP A 385 -13.36 -24.48 20.47
CA ASP A 385 -12.20 -23.74 19.95
C ASP A 385 -11.08 -23.71 20.99
N ALA A 386 -11.42 -23.43 22.25
CA ALA A 386 -10.46 -23.48 23.36
C ALA A 386 -9.73 -24.83 23.41
N SER A 387 -10.46 -25.94 23.30
CA SER A 387 -9.90 -27.29 23.21
C SER A 387 -8.84 -27.40 22.10
N TRP A 388 -9.20 -26.93 20.92
CA TRP A 388 -8.35 -27.02 19.75
C TRP A 388 -7.11 -26.11 19.85
N TYR A 389 -7.24 -24.89 20.36
CA TYR A 389 -6.11 -23.99 20.62
C TYR A 389 -5.14 -24.60 21.64
N TYR A 390 -5.65 -25.15 22.76
CA TYR A 390 -4.80 -25.84 23.73
C TYR A 390 -4.14 -27.09 23.16
N TRP A 391 -4.81 -27.82 22.26
CA TRP A 391 -4.18 -28.93 21.54
C TRP A 391 -3.04 -28.45 20.64
N LYS A 392 -3.23 -27.38 19.84
CA LYS A 392 -2.16 -26.78 19.04
C LYS A 392 -0.99 -26.29 19.90
N LEU A 393 -1.27 -25.60 21.01
CA LEU A 393 -0.26 -25.16 21.98
C LEU A 393 0.54 -26.33 22.55
N SER A 394 -0.12 -27.45 22.85
CA SER A 394 0.58 -28.66 23.31
C SER A 394 1.55 -29.16 22.24
N ARG A 395 1.14 -29.25 20.97
CA ARG A 395 2.02 -29.68 19.87
C ARG A 395 3.22 -28.77 19.69
N GLN A 396 3.02 -27.45 19.74
CA GLN A 396 4.13 -26.50 19.68
C GLN A 396 5.11 -26.68 20.85
N CYS A 397 4.60 -26.89 22.07
CA CYS A 397 5.46 -27.18 23.23
C CYS A 397 6.28 -28.47 23.03
N ALA A 398 5.68 -29.51 22.44
CA ALA A 398 6.36 -30.75 22.11
C ALA A 398 7.46 -30.54 21.05
N GLU A 399 7.18 -29.79 19.99
CA GLU A 399 8.17 -29.46 18.94
C GLU A 399 9.33 -28.62 19.46
N VAL A 400 9.04 -27.60 20.26
CA VAL A 400 10.08 -26.77 20.90
C VAL A 400 10.91 -27.62 21.87
N ALA A 401 10.28 -28.51 22.65
CA ALA A 401 11.00 -29.43 23.53
C ALA A 401 11.85 -30.46 22.77
N LYS A 402 11.47 -30.83 21.55
CA LYS A 402 12.26 -31.73 20.68
C LYS A 402 13.52 -31.04 20.17
N LYS A 403 13.42 -29.75 19.81
CA LYS A 403 14.52 -28.93 19.27
C LYS A 403 15.42 -28.31 20.34
N ALA A 404 14.98 -28.25 21.59
CA ALA A 404 15.73 -27.62 22.67
C ALA A 404 16.88 -28.51 23.19
N ASP A 405 18.10 -28.00 23.10
CA ASP A 405 19.29 -28.63 23.70
C ASP A 405 19.34 -28.45 25.23
N ASP A 406 18.82 -27.32 25.72
CA ASP A 406 18.78 -27.01 27.15
C ASP A 406 17.78 -27.89 27.91
N MET A 407 18.29 -28.76 28.79
CA MET A 407 17.47 -29.67 29.61
C MET A 407 16.42 -28.95 30.48
N ARG A 408 16.69 -27.73 30.94
CA ARG A 408 15.74 -26.94 31.74
C ARG A 408 14.59 -26.41 30.87
N ALA A 409 14.90 -25.86 29.70
CA ALA A 409 13.90 -25.38 28.75
C ALA A 409 13.04 -26.55 28.25
N LYS A 410 13.68 -27.68 27.94
CA LYS A 410 13.02 -28.94 27.60
C LYS A 410 12.03 -29.38 28.67
N ARG A 411 12.44 -29.46 29.94
CA ARG A 411 11.56 -29.86 31.05
C ARG A 411 10.40 -28.89 31.26
N ASN A 412 10.62 -27.59 31.10
CA ASN A 412 9.54 -26.59 31.22
C ASN A 412 8.50 -26.73 30.11
N ASN A 413 8.94 -26.91 28.86
CA ASN A 413 8.04 -27.12 27.73
C ASN A 413 7.28 -28.46 27.84
N LEU A 414 7.91 -29.50 28.38
CA LEU A 414 7.22 -30.78 28.65
C LEU A 414 6.13 -30.65 29.71
N LYS A 415 6.37 -29.87 30.78
CA LYS A 415 5.32 -29.56 31.76
C LYS A 415 4.16 -28.79 31.14
N ARG A 416 4.46 -27.79 30.29
CA ARG A 416 3.42 -27.03 29.56
C ARG A 416 2.64 -27.93 28.61
N PHE A 417 3.32 -28.85 27.91
CA PHE A 417 2.67 -29.86 27.06
C PHE A 417 1.65 -30.69 27.85
N GLU A 418 2.02 -31.21 29.03
CA GLU A 418 1.11 -32.00 29.87
C GLU A 418 -0.11 -31.18 30.31
N VAL A 419 0.10 -29.93 30.72
CA VAL A 419 -0.98 -29.02 31.15
C VAL A 419 -1.91 -28.70 29.98
N PHE A 420 -1.39 -28.28 28.83
CA PHE A 420 -2.19 -27.94 27.67
C PHE A 420 -2.90 -29.14 27.07
N SER A 421 -2.26 -30.32 27.05
CA SER A 421 -2.91 -31.56 26.64
C SER A 421 -4.07 -31.94 27.56
N LYS A 422 -3.90 -31.75 28.89
CA LYS A 422 -5.00 -31.94 29.85
C LYS A 422 -6.13 -30.94 29.63
N LEU A 423 -5.84 -29.65 29.42
CA LEU A 423 -6.85 -28.63 29.16
C LEU A 423 -7.61 -28.87 27.86
N ALA A 424 -6.92 -29.24 26.78
CA ALA A 424 -7.53 -29.58 25.50
C ALA A 424 -8.60 -30.67 25.66
N ASP A 425 -8.22 -31.77 26.33
CA ASP A 425 -9.14 -32.88 26.59
C ASP A 425 -10.34 -32.43 27.43
N LEU A 426 -10.13 -31.62 28.46
CA LEU A 426 -11.20 -31.19 29.37
C LEU A 426 -12.17 -30.22 28.71
N TYR A 427 -11.69 -29.23 27.96
CA TYR A 427 -12.56 -28.30 27.23
C TYR A 427 -13.34 -29.00 26.12
N TYR A 428 -12.75 -29.99 25.45
CA TYR A 428 -13.45 -30.78 24.44
C TYR A 428 -14.67 -31.51 25.03
N VAL A 429 -14.48 -32.21 26.14
CA VAL A 429 -15.58 -32.95 26.78
C VAL A 429 -16.60 -31.97 27.34
N TYR A 430 -16.13 -30.90 27.99
CA TYR A 430 -17.01 -29.92 28.61
C TYR A 430 -17.85 -29.15 27.59
N ASN A 431 -17.36 -28.93 26.36
CA ASN A 431 -18.16 -28.35 25.28
C ASN A 431 -19.48 -29.09 25.07
N ASN A 432 -19.44 -30.42 25.01
CA ASN A 432 -20.63 -31.25 24.81
C ASN A 432 -21.61 -31.14 26.00
N ILE A 433 -21.10 -31.08 27.23
CA ILE A 433 -21.92 -30.88 28.44
C ILE A 433 -22.51 -29.47 28.50
N HIS A 434 -21.74 -28.46 28.11
CA HIS A 434 -22.17 -27.07 28.09
C HIS A 434 -23.31 -26.88 27.08
N GLN A 435 -23.17 -27.43 25.87
CA GLN A 435 -24.22 -27.48 24.86
C GLN A 435 -25.46 -28.20 25.40
N TYR A 436 -25.33 -29.39 25.99
CA TYR A 436 -26.46 -30.12 26.58
C TYR A 436 -27.26 -29.34 27.64
N MET A 437 -26.58 -28.48 28.41
CA MET A 437 -27.23 -27.71 29.48
C MET A 437 -27.91 -26.43 28.98
N ASN A 438 -27.47 -25.89 27.85
CA ASN A 438 -27.95 -24.62 27.31
C ASN A 438 -28.88 -24.80 26.09
N ASP A 439 -28.64 -25.83 25.30
CA ASP A 439 -29.39 -26.13 24.09
C ASP A 439 -30.61 -27.01 24.40
N PRO A 440 -31.74 -26.81 23.71
CA PRO A 440 -32.96 -27.59 23.93
C PRO A 440 -32.87 -29.04 23.44
N PHE A 441 -31.90 -29.36 22.58
CA PHE A 441 -31.76 -30.68 21.96
C PHE A 441 -30.46 -31.36 22.39
N ALA A 442 -30.55 -32.64 22.74
CA ALA A 442 -29.40 -33.47 23.08
C ALA A 442 -28.71 -33.96 21.81
N ALA A 443 -27.41 -33.69 21.69
CA ALA A 443 -26.59 -34.13 20.55
C ALA A 443 -26.12 -35.59 20.68
N HIS A 444 -26.00 -36.09 21.91
CA HIS A 444 -25.51 -37.44 22.22
C HIS A 444 -26.54 -38.25 23.01
N MET A 445 -26.30 -39.56 23.09
CA MET A 445 -27.10 -40.46 23.92
C MET A 445 -26.86 -40.20 25.43
N PRO A 446 -27.82 -40.50 26.32
CA PRO A 446 -27.68 -40.28 27.77
C PRO A 446 -26.44 -40.96 28.38
N GLU A 447 -26.07 -42.14 27.89
CA GLU A 447 -24.90 -42.91 28.28
C GLU A 447 -23.62 -42.13 28.03
N ALA A 448 -23.53 -41.47 26.86
CA ALA A 448 -22.38 -40.67 26.50
C ALA A 448 -22.25 -39.45 27.43
N TYR A 449 -23.33 -38.74 27.72
CA TYR A 449 -23.28 -37.62 28.67
C TYR A 449 -22.91 -38.04 30.09
N LEU A 450 -23.38 -39.21 30.53
CA LEU A 450 -22.98 -39.78 31.80
C LEU A 450 -21.47 -40.06 31.83
N ASN A 451 -20.94 -40.69 30.80
CA ASN A 451 -19.53 -41.05 30.69
C ASN A 451 -18.62 -39.82 30.55
N MET A 452 -19.02 -38.82 29.77
CA MET A 452 -18.38 -37.51 29.69
C MET A 452 -18.28 -36.84 31.07
N ALA A 453 -19.37 -36.84 31.84
CA ALA A 453 -19.39 -36.23 33.16
C ALA A 453 -18.50 -36.97 34.17
N ARG A 454 -18.51 -38.31 34.14
CA ARG A 454 -17.58 -39.15 34.93
C ARG A 454 -16.13 -38.85 34.59
N TYR A 455 -15.81 -38.82 33.29
CA TYR A 455 -14.47 -38.54 32.79
C TYR A 455 -13.93 -37.19 33.28
N LEU A 456 -14.74 -36.14 33.18
CA LEU A 456 -14.36 -34.79 33.63
C LEU A 456 -14.12 -34.73 35.13
N LEU A 457 -15.04 -35.24 35.95
CA LEU A 457 -14.91 -35.21 37.41
C LEU A 457 -13.66 -35.95 37.90
N ASN A 458 -13.37 -37.09 37.28
CA ASN A 458 -12.22 -37.92 37.63
C ASN A 458 -10.90 -37.29 37.19
N ARG A 459 -10.86 -36.65 36.01
CA ARG A 459 -9.64 -36.04 35.45
C ARG A 459 -9.35 -34.65 36.03
N MET A 460 -10.38 -33.90 36.43
CA MET A 460 -10.23 -32.65 37.19
C MET A 460 -9.81 -32.94 38.63
N GLY A 461 -10.36 -33.98 39.26
CA GLY A 461 -10.10 -34.29 40.66
C GLY A 461 -10.50 -33.12 41.57
N LYS A 462 -9.50 -32.49 42.23
CA LYS A 462 -9.72 -31.29 43.07
C LYS A 462 -9.47 -29.98 42.33
N ASP A 463 -8.86 -30.04 41.14
CA ASP A 463 -8.45 -28.86 40.39
C ASP A 463 -9.67 -28.02 40.00
N GLU A 464 -9.48 -26.70 40.00
CA GLU A 464 -10.45 -25.74 39.47
C GLU A 464 -9.90 -25.21 38.15
N ILE A 465 -10.72 -25.34 37.10
CA ILE A 465 -10.33 -24.99 35.73
C ILE A 465 -11.24 -23.87 35.28
N GLU A 466 -10.65 -22.85 34.68
CA GLU A 466 -11.34 -21.67 34.20
C GLU A 466 -12.41 -22.03 33.15
N GLY A 467 -13.58 -21.40 33.25
CA GLY A 467 -14.72 -21.64 32.36
C GLY A 467 -15.50 -22.96 32.57
N ILE A 468 -14.94 -23.94 33.28
CA ILE A 468 -15.59 -25.25 33.51
C ILE A 468 -16.46 -25.21 34.77
N SER A 469 -17.79 -25.30 34.60
CA SER A 469 -18.76 -25.34 35.69
C SER A 469 -18.88 -26.76 36.27
N LYS A 470 -18.37 -26.96 37.50
CA LYS A 470 -18.59 -28.20 38.28
C LYS A 470 -20.07 -28.48 38.51
N VAL A 471 -20.90 -27.44 38.64
CA VAL A 471 -22.36 -27.57 38.78
C VAL A 471 -22.97 -28.17 37.52
N ASN A 472 -22.59 -27.70 36.33
CA ASN A 472 -23.13 -28.24 35.07
C ASN A 472 -22.76 -29.72 34.92
N ILE A 473 -21.49 -30.07 35.18
CA ILE A 473 -21.01 -31.45 35.10
C ILE A 473 -21.80 -32.36 36.06
N LEU A 474 -21.96 -31.96 37.32
CA LEU A 474 -22.70 -32.75 38.31
C LEU A 474 -24.20 -32.82 38.02
N CYS A 475 -24.83 -31.76 37.50
CA CYS A 475 -26.22 -31.78 37.08
C CYS A 475 -26.44 -32.75 35.91
N THR A 476 -25.56 -32.72 34.90
CA THR A 476 -25.58 -33.66 33.78
C THR A 476 -25.38 -35.09 34.27
N LEU A 477 -24.45 -35.32 35.20
CA LEU A 477 -24.24 -36.62 35.82
C LEU A 477 -25.50 -37.10 36.55
N ALA A 478 -26.09 -36.27 37.41
CA ALA A 478 -27.24 -36.62 38.25
C ALA A 478 -28.51 -36.91 37.42
N LYS A 479 -28.76 -36.09 36.39
CA LYS A 479 -29.91 -36.27 35.49
C LYS A 479 -29.79 -37.55 34.68
N ASN A 480 -28.66 -37.77 34.00
CA ASN A 480 -28.49 -38.96 33.15
C ASN A 480 -28.32 -40.25 33.96
N SER A 481 -27.74 -40.19 35.15
CA SER A 481 -27.71 -41.36 36.05
C SER A 481 -29.11 -41.75 36.54
N SER A 482 -29.98 -40.77 36.79
CA SER A 482 -31.37 -41.05 37.17
C SER A 482 -32.16 -41.69 36.02
N THR A 483 -31.97 -41.23 34.77
CA THR A 483 -32.64 -41.80 33.59
C THR A 483 -32.14 -43.21 33.26
N LEU A 484 -30.85 -43.48 33.49
CA LEU A 484 -30.22 -44.79 33.25
C LEU A 484 -30.30 -45.73 34.47
N HIS A 485 -31.11 -45.41 35.48
CA HIS A 485 -31.32 -46.23 36.67
C HIS A 485 -30.03 -46.49 37.49
N ALA A 486 -29.03 -45.62 37.39
CA ALA A 486 -27.83 -45.59 38.22
C ALA A 486 -28.07 -44.73 39.48
N PHE A 487 -29.00 -45.18 40.33
CA PHE A 487 -29.54 -44.37 41.42
C PHE A 487 -28.57 -44.09 42.57
N LYS A 488 -27.57 -44.95 42.82
CA LYS A 488 -26.54 -44.71 43.84
C LYS A 488 -25.58 -43.62 43.37
N LEU A 489 -25.19 -43.65 42.09
CA LEU A 489 -24.38 -42.60 41.48
C LEU A 489 -25.12 -41.26 41.44
N ALA A 490 -26.42 -41.27 41.09
CA ALA A 490 -27.26 -40.09 41.08
C ALA A 490 -27.31 -39.41 42.45
N ARG A 491 -27.50 -40.17 43.53
CA ARG A 491 -27.46 -39.65 44.91
C ARG A 491 -26.12 -39.01 45.24
N CYS A 492 -25.02 -39.69 44.93
CA CYS A 492 -23.68 -39.13 45.17
C CYS A 492 -23.49 -37.79 44.43
N ALA A 493 -24.00 -37.67 43.20
CA ALA A 493 -23.96 -36.43 42.45
C ALA A 493 -24.81 -35.32 43.10
N PHE A 494 -26.04 -35.64 43.53
CA PHE A 494 -26.91 -34.69 44.24
C PHE A 494 -26.34 -34.25 45.59
N ASP A 495 -25.73 -35.16 46.35
CA ASP A 495 -25.07 -34.82 47.62
C ASP A 495 -23.89 -33.87 47.39
N ARG A 496 -23.11 -34.08 46.33
CA ARG A 496 -22.05 -33.13 45.93
C ARG A 496 -22.61 -31.79 45.47
N LEU A 497 -23.72 -31.77 44.74
CA LEU A 497 -24.38 -30.53 44.29
C LEU A 497 -24.81 -29.65 45.47
N GLN A 498 -25.24 -30.24 46.59
CA GLN A 498 -25.60 -29.49 47.80
C GLN A 498 -24.44 -28.72 48.41
N THR A 499 -23.20 -29.14 48.17
CA THR A 499 -21.99 -28.44 48.64
C THR A 499 -21.63 -27.21 47.79
N LEU A 500 -22.29 -27.02 46.65
CA LEU A 500 -21.98 -25.97 45.68
C LEU A 500 -23.08 -24.91 45.63
N ARG A 501 -22.70 -23.69 45.22
CA ARG A 501 -23.66 -22.59 45.02
C ARG A 501 -24.33 -22.71 43.65
N ILE A 502 -25.62 -23.05 43.64
CA ILE A 502 -26.42 -23.19 42.42
C ILE A 502 -27.31 -21.94 42.24
N LYS A 503 -27.33 -21.37 41.03
CA LYS A 503 -28.20 -20.24 40.65
C LYS A 503 -29.61 -20.72 40.28
N GLU A 504 -30.61 -19.85 40.44
CA GLU A 504 -31.96 -20.10 39.92
C GLU A 504 -31.98 -19.98 38.39
N PRO A 505 -32.85 -20.70 37.65
CA PRO A 505 -33.87 -21.64 38.12
C PRO A 505 -33.37 -23.06 38.41
N LEU A 506 -32.13 -23.38 38.02
CA LEU A 506 -31.54 -24.73 38.14
C LEU A 506 -31.59 -25.26 39.58
N ARG A 507 -31.41 -24.40 40.58
CA ARG A 507 -31.52 -24.77 41.99
C ARG A 507 -32.82 -25.50 42.33
N ARG A 508 -33.97 -24.99 41.86
CA ARG A 508 -35.29 -25.60 42.14
C ARG A 508 -35.41 -26.99 41.52
N ILE A 509 -34.89 -27.15 40.30
CA ILE A 509 -34.89 -28.44 39.59
C ILE A 509 -34.05 -29.46 40.36
N VAL A 510 -32.84 -29.05 40.79
CA VAL A 510 -31.94 -29.92 41.56
C VAL A 510 -32.56 -30.30 42.91
N GLU A 511 -33.17 -29.36 43.64
CA GLU A 511 -33.85 -29.63 44.91
C GLU A 511 -35.01 -30.62 44.75
N LEU A 512 -35.85 -30.45 43.72
CA LEU A 512 -36.94 -31.38 43.41
C LEU A 512 -36.43 -32.78 43.05
N GLN A 513 -35.40 -32.88 42.19
CA GLN A 513 -34.83 -34.18 41.83
C GLN A 513 -34.09 -34.85 42.99
N THR A 514 -33.48 -34.07 43.88
CA THR A 514 -32.86 -34.56 45.11
C THR A 514 -33.88 -35.16 46.07
N LEU A 515 -35.13 -34.65 46.08
CA LEU A 515 -36.22 -35.27 46.83
C LEU A 515 -36.71 -36.55 46.13
N ALA A 516 -36.89 -36.50 44.82
CA ALA A 516 -37.37 -37.66 44.03
C ALA A 516 -36.42 -38.86 44.12
N ILE A 517 -35.10 -38.64 44.04
CA ILE A 517 -34.11 -39.73 44.07
C ILE A 517 -34.14 -40.49 45.40
N ARG A 518 -34.55 -39.87 46.51
CA ARG A 518 -34.62 -40.54 47.82
C ARG A 518 -35.60 -41.71 47.84
N ALA A 519 -36.63 -41.69 46.98
CA ALA A 519 -37.63 -42.75 46.88
C ALA A 519 -37.21 -43.96 46.00
N THR A 520 -36.06 -43.89 45.32
CA THR A 520 -35.57 -44.95 44.40
C THR A 520 -34.74 -46.02 45.15
N PRO A 521 -34.39 -47.19 44.57
CA PRO A 521 -33.49 -48.14 45.22
C PRO A 521 -32.03 -47.61 45.30
N LEU A 522 -31.21 -48.16 46.20
CA LEU A 522 -29.79 -47.80 46.40
C LEU A 522 -28.82 -48.63 45.54
N GLN A 523 -29.31 -49.22 44.46
CA GLN A 523 -28.55 -50.03 43.52
C GLN A 523 -28.44 -49.30 42.18
N ASP A 524 -27.30 -49.47 41.51
CA ASP A 524 -27.11 -48.99 40.13
C ASP A 524 -27.45 -50.12 39.15
N SER A 525 -27.97 -49.76 37.96
CA SER A 525 -28.11 -50.71 36.85
C SER A 525 -26.76 -51.27 36.42
N GLU A 526 -26.73 -52.55 36.04
CA GLU A 526 -25.54 -53.25 35.55
C GLU A 526 -25.03 -52.64 34.23
N ASP A 527 -25.94 -52.16 33.37
CA ASP A 527 -25.62 -51.57 32.06
C ASP A 527 -24.71 -50.34 32.14
N VAL A 528 -24.72 -49.67 33.29
CA VAL A 528 -24.03 -48.38 33.50
C VAL A 528 -22.75 -48.56 34.33
N THR A 529 -22.44 -49.80 34.71
CA THR A 529 -21.23 -50.13 35.46
C THR A 529 -20.01 -50.10 34.56
N ILE A 530 -18.93 -49.51 35.05
CA ILE A 530 -17.66 -49.50 34.33
C ILE A 530 -16.95 -50.81 34.59
N VAL A 531 -16.61 -51.55 33.53
CA VAL A 531 -15.79 -52.77 33.61
C VAL A 531 -14.36 -52.46 33.23
N CYS A 532 -13.40 -52.94 34.02
CA CYS A 532 -12.00 -52.87 33.64
C CYS A 532 -11.62 -54.07 32.75
N TYR A 533 -11.35 -53.83 31.47
CA TYR A 533 -10.96 -54.87 30.52
C TYR A 533 -9.62 -55.58 30.80
N ARG A 534 -8.84 -55.10 31.77
CA ARG A 534 -7.62 -55.78 32.25
C ARG A 534 -7.90 -56.81 33.36
N CYS A 535 -8.72 -56.45 34.35
CA CYS A 535 -8.87 -57.25 35.58
C CYS A 535 -10.32 -57.66 35.87
N SER A 536 -11.24 -57.35 34.96
CA SER A 536 -12.69 -57.58 35.04
C SER A 536 -13.37 -56.98 36.28
N ASN A 537 -12.67 -56.14 37.04
CA ASN A 537 -13.24 -55.45 38.18
C ASN A 537 -14.23 -54.39 37.72
N THR A 538 -15.44 -54.42 38.29
CA THR A 538 -16.49 -53.45 38.01
C THR A 538 -16.43 -52.29 39.00
N THR A 539 -16.78 -51.09 38.57
CA THR A 539 -16.87 -49.92 39.45
C THR A 539 -17.95 -48.97 38.97
N SER A 540 -18.80 -48.51 39.88
CA SER A 540 -19.81 -47.47 39.59
C SER A 540 -19.41 -46.09 40.09
N MET A 541 -18.28 -45.98 40.79
CA MET A 541 -17.83 -44.79 41.51
C MET A 541 -16.87 -43.91 40.71
N LEU A 542 -16.85 -42.62 41.07
CA LEU A 542 -15.87 -41.63 40.59
C LEU A 542 -14.47 -42.02 41.08
N GLN A 543 -13.57 -42.29 40.15
CA GLN A 543 -12.20 -42.75 40.42
C GLN A 543 -11.20 -41.59 40.28
N SER A 544 -10.08 -41.66 40.99
CA SER A 544 -8.98 -40.71 40.81
C SER A 544 -8.29 -40.94 39.46
N ASP A 545 -8.20 -39.91 38.64
CA ASP A 545 -7.38 -39.88 37.41
C ASP A 545 -7.76 -40.94 36.35
N ASN A 546 -9.04 -41.34 36.28
CA ASN A 546 -9.54 -42.31 35.29
C ASN A 546 -8.76 -43.64 35.23
N ARG A 547 -8.41 -44.20 36.40
CA ARG A 547 -7.68 -45.46 36.53
C ARG A 547 -8.44 -46.47 37.37
N CYS A 548 -8.39 -47.73 36.97
CA CYS A 548 -8.96 -48.83 37.73
C CYS A 548 -8.44 -48.85 39.18
N ILE A 549 -9.34 -48.98 40.15
CA ILE A 549 -8.98 -49.03 41.57
C ILE A 549 -8.08 -50.24 41.89
N ASN A 550 -8.37 -51.37 41.25
CA ASN A 550 -7.70 -52.65 41.50
C ASN A 550 -6.33 -52.73 40.80
N CYS A 551 -6.29 -52.72 39.47
CA CYS A 551 -5.06 -52.92 38.71
C CYS A 551 -4.34 -51.62 38.29
N LYS A 552 -4.86 -50.44 38.66
CA LYS A 552 -4.35 -49.10 38.30
C LYS A 552 -4.26 -48.83 36.79
N ALA A 553 -4.84 -49.69 35.96
CA ALA A 553 -4.86 -49.52 34.51
C ALA A 553 -5.59 -48.23 34.13
N PRO A 554 -5.01 -47.39 33.27
CA PRO A 554 -5.71 -46.23 32.73
C PRO A 554 -6.88 -46.70 31.88
N PHE A 555 -8.04 -46.07 32.05
CA PHE A 555 -9.15 -46.29 31.15
C PHE A 555 -8.92 -45.55 29.85
N ILE A 556 -9.16 -46.25 28.75
CA ILE A 556 -8.98 -45.74 27.40
C ILE A 556 -10.36 -45.45 26.85
N TYR A 557 -10.62 -44.20 26.50
CA TYR A 557 -11.96 -43.73 26.15
C TYR A 557 -12.10 -43.53 24.65
N SER A 558 -13.29 -43.83 24.13
CA SER A 558 -13.74 -43.35 22.81
C SER A 558 -13.99 -41.84 22.90
N PHE A 559 -13.28 -41.00 22.15
CA PHE A 559 -13.41 -39.53 22.22
C PHE A 559 -14.68 -38.97 21.55
N LEU A 560 -15.72 -39.79 21.41
CA LEU A 560 -17.07 -39.36 21.05
C LEU A 560 -18.08 -39.76 22.12
N SER A 561 -18.30 -41.07 22.31
CA SER A 561 -19.24 -41.60 23.32
C SER A 561 -18.67 -41.57 24.74
N PHE A 562 -17.36 -41.46 24.91
CA PHE A 562 -16.65 -41.64 26.18
C PHE A 562 -16.91 -43.01 26.83
N ASP A 563 -17.27 -44.02 26.04
CA ASP A 563 -17.23 -45.40 26.50
C ASP A 563 -15.79 -45.87 26.67
N ILE A 564 -15.59 -46.77 27.62
CA ILE A 564 -14.28 -47.38 27.84
C ILE A 564 -14.09 -48.43 26.76
N LEU A 565 -12.99 -48.30 26.01
CA LEU A 565 -12.64 -49.21 24.94
C LEU A 565 -12.01 -50.48 25.52
N PRO A 566 -12.25 -51.65 24.92
CA PRO A 566 -11.70 -52.94 25.33
C PRO A 566 -10.21 -53.10 24.97
N LEU A 567 -9.40 -52.15 25.41
CA LEU A 567 -7.99 -52.06 25.10
C LEU A 567 -7.13 -52.29 26.34
N VAL A 568 -6.12 -53.13 26.18
CA VAL A 568 -5.11 -53.40 27.22
C VAL A 568 -3.73 -53.05 26.70
N GLU A 569 -3.02 -52.14 27.40
CA GLU A 569 -1.65 -51.76 27.03
C GLU A 569 -0.68 -52.93 27.24
N PHE A 570 0.17 -53.15 26.25
CA PHE A 570 1.32 -54.03 26.35
C PHE A 570 2.59 -53.33 25.86
N ILE A 571 3.74 -53.84 26.27
CA ILE A 571 5.05 -53.41 25.81
C ILE A 571 5.77 -54.65 25.26
N PRO A 572 6.37 -54.57 24.05
CA PRO A 572 7.24 -55.64 23.56
C PRO A 572 8.43 -55.86 24.50
N ASP A 573 8.93 -57.09 24.57
CA ASP A 573 10.14 -57.41 25.33
C ASP A 573 11.30 -56.46 24.93
N PRO A 574 12.02 -55.84 25.89
CA PRO A 574 13.15 -54.95 25.59
C PRO A 574 14.27 -55.62 24.78
N GLU A 575 14.33 -56.94 24.72
CA GLU A 575 15.28 -57.67 23.86
C GLU A 575 14.92 -57.61 22.37
N LEU A 576 13.70 -57.20 22.00
CA LEU A 576 13.24 -57.10 20.62
C LEU A 576 13.52 -55.72 20.02
N THR A 577 14.06 -55.70 18.80
CA THR A 577 14.25 -54.46 18.02
C THR A 577 12.93 -53.95 17.43
N GLU A 578 12.85 -52.66 17.10
CA GLU A 578 11.64 -52.08 16.47
C GLU A 578 11.27 -52.79 15.15
N GLU A 579 12.26 -53.26 14.40
CA GLU A 579 12.06 -53.99 13.15
C GLU A 579 11.46 -55.39 13.40
N GLU A 580 11.98 -56.12 14.39
CA GLU A 580 11.47 -57.43 14.79
C GLU A 580 10.05 -57.35 15.34
N VAL A 581 9.72 -56.31 16.12
CA VAL A 581 8.35 -56.06 16.60
C VAL A 581 7.42 -55.81 15.41
N ALA A 582 7.83 -54.97 14.47
CA ALA A 582 7.04 -54.68 13.27
C ALA A 582 6.88 -55.91 12.35
N GLU A 583 7.86 -56.81 12.31
CA GLU A 583 7.77 -58.09 11.59
C GLU A 583 6.82 -59.06 12.30
N CYS A 584 6.91 -59.20 13.62
CA CYS A 584 6.02 -60.04 14.41
C CYS A 584 4.54 -59.64 14.29
N ILE A 585 4.25 -58.35 14.12
CA ILE A 585 2.88 -57.83 13.93
C ILE A 585 2.40 -58.01 12.48
N ARG A 586 3.29 -57.96 11.48
CA ARG A 586 2.93 -58.08 10.05
C ARG A 586 2.66 -59.53 9.62
N ILE A 587 3.29 -60.51 10.27
CA ILE A 587 3.08 -61.92 9.94
C ILE A 587 1.78 -62.39 10.58
N ASP A 588 0.69 -62.35 9.81
CA ASP A 588 -0.52 -63.10 10.15
C ASP A 588 -0.24 -64.59 9.92
N SER A 589 0.04 -65.32 11.00
CA SER A 589 0.36 -66.74 10.92
C SER A 589 -0.79 -67.53 10.27
N PRO A 590 -0.55 -68.37 9.24
CA PRO A 590 -1.59 -69.05 8.46
C PRO A 590 -2.34 -70.16 9.21
N ALA A 591 -2.08 -70.39 10.50
CA ALA A 591 -2.86 -71.31 11.34
C ALA A 591 -4.27 -70.76 11.72
N ARG A 592 -4.62 -69.55 11.28
CA ARG A 592 -5.72 -68.72 11.82
C ARG A 592 -7.11 -68.86 11.18
N ARG A 593 -7.36 -69.81 10.25
CA ARG A 593 -8.65 -69.91 9.53
C ARG A 593 -9.10 -71.34 9.22
N GLU A 594 -9.25 -72.20 10.21
CA GLU A 594 -10.16 -73.35 10.08
C GLU A 594 -11.42 -73.11 10.92
N ALA A 595 -12.30 -72.26 10.38
CA ALA A 595 -13.69 -72.24 10.77
C ALA A 595 -14.37 -73.50 10.22
N VAL A 596 -14.67 -74.43 11.13
CA VAL A 596 -15.85 -75.31 11.19
C VAL A 596 -16.54 -75.62 9.83
N PRO A 597 -16.44 -76.88 9.33
CA PRO A 597 -17.35 -77.35 8.29
C PRO A 597 -18.76 -77.51 8.88
N GLU A 598 -19.75 -76.90 8.22
CA GLU A 598 -21.17 -77.09 8.53
C GLU A 598 -21.56 -78.56 8.40
N GLY A 599 -22.10 -79.12 9.49
CA GLY A 599 -22.85 -80.36 9.51
C GLY A 599 -22.13 -81.53 10.17
N LEU A 600 -22.31 -81.69 11.49
CA LEU A 600 -22.50 -82.97 12.20
C LEU A 600 -22.83 -82.72 13.68
N SER A 601 -23.63 -83.62 14.24
CA SER A 601 -24.40 -83.54 15.49
C SER A 601 -23.62 -83.72 16.80
N CYS A 602 -24.25 -83.22 17.88
CA CYS A 602 -24.24 -83.62 19.31
C CYS A 602 -22.92 -84.02 20.03
N ASP A 603 -22.73 -83.32 21.16
CA ASP A 603 -22.15 -83.76 22.44
C ASP A 603 -20.66 -84.15 22.51
N ASP A 604 -20.03 -83.68 23.60
CA ASP A 604 -18.71 -84.09 24.14
C ASP A 604 -17.38 -83.51 23.60
N LYS A 605 -17.32 -82.24 23.16
CA LYS A 605 -16.03 -81.53 23.01
C LYS A 605 -16.00 -80.08 23.51
N ALA A 606 -16.60 -79.83 24.68
CA ALA A 606 -16.15 -78.71 25.51
C ALA A 606 -14.84 -79.15 26.16
N LEU A 607 -13.67 -78.65 25.71
CA LEU A 607 -12.46 -78.43 26.56
C LEU A 607 -11.19 -77.90 25.85
N ASP A 608 -11.09 -77.85 24.52
CA ASP A 608 -9.90 -77.28 23.85
C ASP A 608 -10.24 -76.10 22.93
N ALA A 609 -10.85 -75.06 23.51
CA ALA A 609 -10.74 -73.73 22.92
C ALA A 609 -9.28 -73.28 23.10
N GLU A 610 -8.59 -73.05 21.99
CA GLU A 610 -7.22 -72.54 21.91
C GLU A 610 -7.00 -71.45 22.96
N ARG A 611 -6.13 -71.73 23.95
CA ARG A 611 -5.89 -70.82 25.07
C ARG A 611 -5.35 -69.49 24.56
N ASP A 612 -6.04 -68.39 24.86
CA ASP A 612 -5.55 -67.04 24.55
C ASP A 612 -4.28 -66.76 25.36
N VAL A 613 -3.12 -66.85 24.70
CA VAL A 613 -1.78 -66.64 25.26
C VAL A 613 -1.66 -65.28 25.97
N PHE A 614 -2.42 -64.27 25.52
CA PHE A 614 -2.45 -62.97 26.18
C PHE A 614 -3.25 -62.99 27.48
N ALA A 615 -4.35 -63.75 27.53
CA ALA A 615 -5.16 -63.93 28.74
C ALA A 615 -4.37 -64.64 29.84
N GLU A 616 -3.54 -65.63 29.50
CA GLU A 616 -2.65 -66.29 30.46
C GLU A 616 -1.65 -65.30 31.10
N LYS A 617 -1.07 -64.40 30.29
CA LYS A 617 -0.17 -63.34 30.78
C LYS A 617 -0.88 -62.26 31.58
N LEU A 618 -2.16 -62.03 31.30
CA LEU A 618 -3.03 -61.18 32.12
C LEU A 618 -3.30 -61.79 33.49
N VAL A 619 -3.34 -63.11 33.68
CA VAL A 619 -3.58 -63.66 35.03
C VAL A 619 -2.34 -63.50 35.93
N ASN A 620 -1.15 -63.41 35.35
CA ASN A 620 0.13 -63.38 36.08
C ASN A 620 0.60 -61.97 36.53
N PHE A 621 -0.24 -60.93 36.52
CA PHE A 621 0.18 -59.59 36.97
C PHE A 621 0.04 -59.36 38.48
N ASN A 622 0.95 -58.57 39.05
CA ASN A 622 0.98 -58.24 40.48
C ASN A 622 -0.11 -57.22 40.87
N LEU A 623 -1.23 -57.72 41.42
CA LEU A 623 -2.34 -56.91 41.96
C LEU A 623 -1.97 -56.00 43.15
N GLY A 624 -0.77 -56.13 43.73
CA GLY A 624 -0.34 -55.40 44.93
C GLY A 624 0.58 -54.20 44.72
N SER A 625 0.89 -53.82 43.47
CA SER A 625 1.81 -52.70 43.21
C SER A 625 1.08 -51.35 43.16
N ASP A 626 1.70 -50.31 43.74
CA ASP A 626 1.16 -48.94 43.75
C ASP A 626 1.20 -48.26 42.37
N LYS A 627 1.97 -48.81 41.43
CA LYS A 627 2.18 -48.27 40.08
C LYS A 627 1.72 -49.26 39.03
N TYR A 628 1.00 -48.74 38.03
CA TYR A 628 0.60 -49.52 36.86
C TYR A 628 1.83 -50.02 36.08
N GLN A 629 1.83 -51.31 35.75
CA GLN A 629 2.81 -51.96 34.87
C GLN A 629 2.07 -52.60 33.68
N PRO A 630 2.38 -52.18 32.43
CA PRO A 630 1.85 -52.82 31.22
C PRO A 630 2.28 -54.29 31.09
N VAL A 631 1.53 -55.06 30.30
CA VAL A 631 1.87 -56.47 30.05
C VAL A 631 3.09 -56.56 29.13
N VAL A 632 4.09 -57.39 29.45
CA VAL A 632 5.27 -57.58 28.60
C VAL A 632 5.07 -58.80 27.70
N LEU A 633 5.25 -58.62 26.39
CA LEU A 633 5.07 -59.69 25.39
C LEU A 633 6.38 -60.04 24.68
N ASP A 634 6.73 -61.32 24.72
CA ASP A 634 7.81 -61.92 23.94
C ASP A 634 7.38 -62.14 22.48
N ALA A 635 8.34 -62.38 21.59
CA ALA A 635 8.10 -62.56 20.15
C ALA A 635 7.05 -63.64 19.83
N LYS A 636 7.02 -64.74 20.60
CA LYS A 636 6.04 -65.83 20.38
C LYS A 636 4.62 -65.36 20.69
N SER A 637 4.45 -64.65 21.81
CA SER A 637 3.15 -64.10 22.21
C SER A 637 2.67 -63.00 21.27
N LEU A 638 3.58 -62.15 20.78
CA LEU A 638 3.25 -61.11 19.79
C LEU A 638 2.74 -61.72 18.48
N ARG A 639 3.42 -62.75 17.96
CA ARG A 639 2.99 -63.47 16.75
C ARG A 639 1.68 -64.23 16.93
N ALA A 640 1.29 -64.55 18.17
CA ALA A 640 0.03 -65.23 18.46
C ALA A 640 -1.19 -64.30 18.36
N ILE A 641 -1.03 -62.97 18.49
CA ILE A 641 -2.14 -62.00 18.43
C ILE A 641 -2.41 -61.57 16.97
N PRO A 642 -3.67 -61.58 16.49
CA PRO A 642 -4.04 -61.07 15.17
C PRO A 642 -3.64 -59.61 14.96
N SER A 643 -3.10 -59.29 13.78
CA SER A 643 -2.71 -57.92 13.44
C SER A 643 -3.89 -56.94 13.53
N SER A 644 -5.11 -57.41 13.23
CA SER A 644 -6.36 -56.66 13.34
C SER A 644 -6.77 -56.30 14.76
N GLU A 645 -6.27 -57.01 15.76
CA GLU A 645 -6.55 -56.77 17.19
C GLU A 645 -5.51 -55.86 17.84
N ILE A 646 -4.41 -55.56 17.14
CA ILE A 646 -3.34 -54.72 17.67
C ILE A 646 -3.55 -53.28 17.20
N ILE A 647 -3.61 -52.37 18.16
CA ILE A 647 -3.69 -50.92 17.90
C ILE A 647 -2.37 -50.29 18.31
N ILE A 648 -1.75 -49.60 17.36
CA ILE A 648 -0.47 -48.91 17.55
C ILE A 648 -0.75 -47.41 17.52
N LEU A 649 -0.42 -46.71 18.60
CA LEU A 649 -0.39 -45.26 18.63
C LEU A 649 1.05 -44.80 18.57
N ASP A 650 1.36 -43.96 17.57
CA ASP A 650 2.66 -43.28 17.46
C ASP A 650 2.47 -41.77 17.64
N PRO A 651 2.29 -41.29 18.89
CA PRO A 651 2.16 -39.87 19.18
C PRO A 651 3.43 -39.06 18.89
N GLY A 652 4.57 -39.71 18.64
CA GLY A 652 5.86 -39.05 18.53
C GLY A 652 6.30 -38.37 19.82
N TYR A 653 7.46 -37.72 19.77
CA TYR A 653 8.03 -37.02 20.92
C TYR A 653 7.05 -35.96 21.48
N PRO A 654 6.84 -35.88 22.81
CA PRO A 654 7.59 -36.54 23.89
C PRO A 654 7.06 -37.89 24.36
N MET A 655 5.97 -38.37 23.75
CA MET A 655 5.33 -39.60 24.15
C MET A 655 6.01 -40.80 23.46
N ARG A 656 6.02 -41.95 24.12
CA ARG A 656 6.48 -43.20 23.52
C ARG A 656 5.39 -43.78 22.61
N LYS A 657 5.78 -44.64 21.67
CA LYS A 657 4.85 -45.54 20.97
C LYS A 657 4.10 -46.39 21.99
N LEU A 658 2.78 -46.51 21.84
CA LEU A 658 1.91 -47.30 22.71
C LEU A 658 1.27 -48.42 21.90
N PHE A 659 1.26 -49.62 22.47
CA PHE A 659 0.66 -50.80 21.87
C PHE A 659 -0.50 -51.28 22.73
N PHE A 660 -1.64 -51.53 22.10
CA PHE A 660 -2.83 -52.04 22.75
C PHE A 660 -3.31 -53.31 22.06
N LYS A 661 -3.74 -54.30 22.84
CA LYS A 661 -4.54 -55.43 22.35
C LYS A 661 -6.02 -55.10 22.55
N ASN A 662 -6.81 -55.22 21.49
CA ASN A 662 -8.26 -55.25 21.57
C ASN A 662 -8.71 -56.63 22.07
N VAL A 663 -9.18 -56.69 23.32
CA VAL A 663 -9.63 -57.94 23.93
C VAL A 663 -11.06 -58.33 23.55
N LEU A 664 -11.80 -57.43 22.87
CA LEU A 664 -13.12 -57.70 22.29
C LEU A 664 -13.13 -57.23 20.83
N PRO A 665 -12.72 -58.10 19.89
CA PRO A 665 -12.59 -57.75 18.46
C PRO A 665 -13.89 -57.27 17.80
N GLU A 666 -15.05 -57.65 18.34
CA GLU A 666 -16.39 -57.19 17.91
C GLU A 666 -16.55 -55.66 18.04
N VAL A 667 -15.90 -55.06 19.03
CA VAL A 667 -15.88 -53.61 19.20
C VAL A 667 -14.79 -53.05 18.28
N GLY A 668 -15.19 -52.57 17.11
CA GLY A 668 -14.28 -51.93 16.17
C GLY A 668 -13.71 -50.64 16.74
N VAL A 669 -12.38 -50.54 16.83
CA VAL A 669 -11.69 -49.33 17.31
C VAL A 669 -10.77 -48.77 16.24
N THR A 670 -10.71 -47.44 16.15
CA THR A 670 -9.81 -46.72 15.25
C THR A 670 -9.17 -45.53 15.96
N CYS A 671 -8.05 -45.03 15.42
CA CYS A 671 -7.38 -43.82 15.91
C CYS A 671 -7.27 -42.76 14.82
N CYS A 672 -7.27 -41.50 15.22
CA CYS A 672 -6.90 -40.40 14.34
C CYS A 672 -5.38 -40.31 14.21
N LYS A 673 -4.86 -40.27 12.98
CA LYS A 673 -3.40 -40.24 12.71
C LYS A 673 -2.72 -38.97 13.23
N SER A 674 -3.41 -37.84 13.23
CA SER A 674 -2.82 -36.56 13.61
C SER A 674 -2.89 -36.28 15.11
N CYS A 675 -3.95 -36.69 15.83
CA CYS A 675 -4.06 -36.46 17.28
C CYS A 675 -3.92 -37.70 18.17
N ASN A 676 -3.86 -38.90 17.57
CA ASN A 676 -3.76 -40.19 18.26
C ASN A 676 -4.86 -40.45 19.30
N LYS A 677 -6.00 -39.75 19.21
CA LYS A 677 -7.20 -40.06 19.98
C LYS A 677 -7.89 -41.29 19.39
N LEU A 678 -8.45 -42.10 20.27
CA LEU A 678 -9.13 -43.35 19.94
C LEU A 678 -10.64 -43.14 19.89
N PHE A 679 -11.30 -43.86 19.00
CA PHE A 679 -12.73 -43.78 18.75
C PHE A 679 -13.27 -45.17 18.41
N GLN A 680 -14.55 -45.40 18.68
CA GLN A 680 -15.28 -46.49 18.04
C GLN A 680 -15.32 -46.24 16.52
N LYS A 681 -15.10 -47.30 15.75
CA LYS A 681 -14.85 -47.23 14.31
C LYS A 681 -16.04 -46.66 13.54
N GLU A 682 -17.24 -47.14 13.84
CA GLU A 682 -18.47 -46.76 13.13
C GLU A 682 -18.79 -45.28 13.36
N ASP A 683 -18.81 -44.87 14.63
CA ASP A 683 -18.99 -43.48 15.07
C ASP A 683 -18.02 -42.50 14.42
N TYR A 684 -16.73 -42.86 14.39
CA TYR A 684 -15.69 -42.01 13.81
C TYR A 684 -15.85 -41.88 12.30
N GLN A 685 -16.19 -42.98 11.61
CA GLN A 685 -16.41 -42.97 10.17
C GLN A 685 -17.60 -42.09 9.78
N VAL A 686 -18.71 -42.16 10.51
CA VAL A 686 -19.89 -41.32 10.26
C VAL A 686 -19.52 -39.84 10.41
N LEU A 687 -18.82 -39.46 11.47
CA LEU A 687 -18.41 -38.06 11.67
C LEU A 687 -17.39 -37.58 10.65
N LEU A 688 -16.45 -38.44 10.25
CA LEU A 688 -15.46 -38.11 9.24
C LEU A 688 -16.13 -37.89 7.87
N LEU A 689 -17.16 -38.67 7.53
CA LEU A 689 -17.96 -38.48 6.32
C LEU A 689 -18.78 -37.19 6.35
N GLN A 690 -19.31 -36.81 7.52
CA GLN A 690 -20.13 -35.60 7.68
C GLN A 690 -19.30 -34.31 7.69
N LYS A 691 -18.16 -34.31 8.37
CA LYS A 691 -17.37 -33.10 8.64
C LYS A 691 -16.07 -33.03 7.85
N HIS A 692 -15.66 -34.11 7.19
CA HIS A 692 -14.36 -34.26 6.51
C HIS A 692 -13.12 -34.01 7.40
N GLN A 693 -13.31 -33.98 8.72
CA GLN A 693 -12.26 -33.69 9.69
C GLN A 693 -12.48 -34.44 11.01
N CYS A 694 -11.40 -34.69 11.75
CA CYS A 694 -11.45 -35.25 13.08
C CYS A 694 -12.22 -34.30 14.04
N PRO A 695 -13.17 -34.80 14.87
CA PRO A 695 -13.95 -33.95 15.77
C PRO A 695 -13.10 -33.28 16.87
N PHE A 696 -11.95 -33.86 17.22
CA PHE A 696 -11.06 -33.33 18.25
C PHE A 696 -10.03 -32.34 17.69
N CYS A 697 -9.21 -32.78 16.72
CA CYS A 697 -8.11 -31.95 16.20
C CYS A 697 -8.40 -31.17 14.92
N ARG A 698 -9.57 -31.40 14.30
CA ARG A 698 -9.99 -30.74 13.04
C ARG A 698 -9.06 -30.99 11.85
N CYS A 699 -8.14 -31.95 11.94
CA CYS A 699 -7.34 -32.40 10.80
C CYS A 699 -8.19 -33.27 9.85
N GLY A 700 -7.96 -33.14 8.55
CA GLY A 700 -8.60 -33.97 7.53
C GLY A 700 -8.19 -35.44 7.60
N ALA A 701 -8.88 -36.31 6.85
CA ALA A 701 -8.63 -37.75 6.85
C ALA A 701 -7.19 -38.15 6.43
N ASP A 702 -6.55 -37.31 5.61
CA ASP A 702 -5.21 -37.51 5.06
C ASP A 702 -4.09 -36.81 5.87
N GLY A 703 -4.47 -36.06 6.92
CA GLY A 703 -3.58 -35.18 7.69
C GLY A 703 -3.07 -35.76 9.01
#